data_AF-A0A9P7Z994-F1
#
_entry.id   AF-A0A9P7Z994-F1
#
_cell.length_a   1.000
_cell.length_b   1.000
_cell.length_c   1.000
_cell.angle_alpha   90.00
_cell.angle_beta   90.00
_cell.angle_gamma   90.00
#
_symmetry.space_group_name_H-M   'P 1'
#
loop_
_entity.id
_entity.type
_entity.pdbx_description
1 polymer ?
#
loop_
_entity_poly.entity_id
_entity_poly.type
_entity_poly.pdbx_seq_one_letter_code
_entity_poly.pdbx_strand_id
1 'polypeptide(L)'
;MSENYTPANDAIPGLLSMVRAMSQRDLGNTVPINKVTVPGVSVATACFSRLRYDNDDVALCISNLLAVGFRRLEVDLYWDELRDAWQFCPASVAESTISSVSPYSSFNTIQTLTSGESVTTRTTTGNVARQASTSTDLETTSSAAISSATLSSNPNSGEFSPGKASPIDYALLDDTGSSQLTIGLYTCSRNMGLYTLTSLLLDYIQQTETSTDASLLYLIVNIHATASISSPVPTPISLPKNSNLLSSQFLANLSSYLYTPAILRSNRANLNDSWLRVNELYRPLDYYYRIVKSQYGIISTQDGWPSEGYVELSHNRRLLLGFGTVDPQMEDYDFDADGDTIFPGGYIQNNQANVVLDGSGRLTSGCFILPTGSTSPQGNSSWAYISDLTSFPQPASLNSDISTLLNTALNATRCGISPILNTTLLGASATTNYIPYQAFTNATIWSWAPNEPQNFTIGAADSSSLFRCAVATLPLNGAWSVIDCSTKNFAACRAQTQPYNWTISSRSVTYTYASVTCPNGYVFAVPRSALENSYLTQAMMANGKLASGRYGAWVDFNSLDYLNCWVTGGPNVTCPYKSSTSFADSIELKQILVPTVAAIIVLIITALTVFAKATGTKSKRRIKNLKRANGFIYEGVPS
;
A
#
# COMPACT_ATOMS: atom_id res chain seq x y z
N MET A 1 -24.06 3.14 6.53
CA MET A 1 -22.72 3.76 6.59
C MET A 1 -21.75 2.63 6.28
N SER A 2 -20.91 2.81 5.27
CA SER A 2 -20.26 1.68 4.57
C SER A 2 -18.97 1.27 5.27
N GLU A 3 -18.96 0.09 5.87
CA GLU A 3 -17.74 -0.62 6.31
C GLU A 3 -17.12 -1.43 5.16
N ASN A 4 -17.66 -1.28 3.95
CA ASN A 4 -17.35 -2.12 2.81
C ASN A 4 -16.28 -1.45 1.93
N TYR A 5 -15.48 -2.29 1.27
CA TYR A 5 -14.61 -1.90 0.18
C TYR A 5 -15.44 -1.51 -1.05
N THR A 6 -15.59 -0.21 -1.25
CA THR A 6 -16.34 0.38 -2.37
C THR A 6 -15.56 1.56 -2.94
N PRO A 7 -14.49 1.32 -3.73
CA PRO A 7 -13.73 2.39 -4.36
C PRO A 7 -14.59 3.16 -5.36
N ALA A 8 -14.18 4.39 -5.68
CA ALA A 8 -14.75 5.11 -6.80
C ALA A 8 -14.56 4.32 -8.11
N ASN A 9 -15.58 4.30 -8.98
CA ASN A 9 -15.57 3.47 -10.19
C ASN A 9 -14.36 3.72 -11.10
N ASP A 10 -13.85 4.94 -11.10
CA ASP A 10 -12.70 5.40 -11.88
C ASP A 10 -11.36 5.21 -11.15
N ALA A 11 -11.37 4.95 -9.84
CA ALA A 11 -10.19 4.52 -9.08
C ALA A 11 -9.83 3.05 -9.36
N ILE A 12 -10.79 2.23 -9.81
CA ILE A 12 -10.56 0.84 -10.19
C ILE A 12 -9.58 0.80 -11.39
N PRO A 13 -8.45 0.06 -11.29
CA PRO A 13 -7.47 -0.01 -12.37
C PRO A 13 -8.08 -0.53 -13.67
N GLY A 14 -7.89 0.23 -14.75
CA GLY A 14 -8.14 -0.26 -16.10
C GLY A 14 -7.21 -1.41 -16.49
N LEU A 15 -7.49 -2.05 -17.63
CA LEU A 15 -6.79 -3.26 -18.07
C LEU A 15 -5.26 -3.10 -18.10
N LEU A 16 -4.76 -1.97 -18.62
CA LEU A 16 -3.32 -1.73 -18.72
C LEU A 16 -2.65 -1.71 -17.33
N SER A 17 -3.22 -0.97 -16.38
CA SER A 17 -2.70 -0.86 -15.01
C SER A 17 -2.75 -2.21 -14.29
N MET A 18 -3.85 -2.95 -14.47
CA MET A 18 -4.00 -4.32 -13.96
C MET A 18 -2.89 -5.25 -14.47
N VAL A 19 -2.66 -5.29 -15.79
CA VAL A 19 -1.64 -6.17 -16.40
C VAL A 19 -0.24 -5.82 -15.90
N ARG A 20 0.07 -4.53 -15.72
CA ARG A 20 1.35 -4.09 -15.16
C ARG A 20 1.56 -4.58 -13.73
N ALA A 21 0.56 -4.36 -12.87
CA ALA A 21 0.62 -4.76 -11.47
C ALA A 21 0.72 -6.29 -11.33
N MET A 22 -0.07 -7.02 -12.12
CA MET A 22 -0.04 -8.48 -12.18
C MET A 22 1.33 -8.99 -12.65
N SER A 23 1.90 -8.38 -13.70
CA SER A 23 3.24 -8.75 -14.18
C SER A 23 4.28 -8.67 -13.07
N GLN A 24 4.27 -7.60 -12.27
CA GLN A 24 5.25 -7.43 -11.19
C GLN A 24 5.03 -8.39 -10.04
N ARG A 25 3.77 -8.63 -9.65
CA ARG A 25 3.42 -9.63 -8.64
C ARG A 25 3.89 -11.01 -9.05
N ASP A 26 3.55 -11.44 -10.27
CA ASP A 26 3.82 -12.80 -10.73
C ASP A 26 5.32 -13.07 -10.86
N LEU A 27 6.10 -12.07 -11.29
CA LEU A 27 7.56 -12.13 -11.28
C LEU A 27 8.13 -12.18 -9.86
N GLY A 28 7.49 -11.47 -8.91
CA GLY A 28 7.84 -11.40 -7.50
C GLY A 28 7.45 -12.62 -6.67
N ASN A 29 6.64 -13.57 -7.19
CA ASN A 29 6.12 -14.73 -6.44
C ASN A 29 7.18 -15.64 -5.82
N THR A 30 8.44 -15.51 -6.23
CA THR A 30 9.59 -16.29 -5.74
C THR A 30 10.65 -15.43 -5.08
N VAL A 31 10.43 -14.11 -5.00
CA VAL A 31 11.28 -13.16 -4.29
C VAL A 31 10.75 -13.04 -2.86
N PRO A 32 11.61 -13.14 -1.83
CA PRO A 32 11.18 -12.91 -0.45
C PRO A 32 10.51 -11.55 -0.28
N ILE A 33 9.41 -11.50 0.47
CA ILE A 33 8.57 -10.30 0.64
C ILE A 33 9.34 -9.09 1.19
N ASN A 34 10.36 -9.35 2.02
CA ASN A 34 11.23 -8.31 2.58
C ASN A 34 12.14 -7.66 1.53
N LYS A 35 12.23 -8.19 0.31
CA LYS A 35 13.05 -7.67 -0.80
C LYS A 35 12.23 -7.01 -1.90
N VAL A 36 10.90 -7.05 -1.80
CA VAL A 36 9.99 -6.48 -2.78
C VAL A 36 9.65 -5.05 -2.37
N THR A 37 9.87 -4.10 -3.27
CA THR A 37 9.49 -2.70 -3.07
C THR A 37 8.00 -2.53 -3.32
N VAL A 38 7.30 -1.87 -2.40
CA VAL A 38 5.87 -1.57 -2.52
C VAL A 38 5.58 -0.11 -2.21
N PRO A 39 4.63 0.55 -2.90
CA PRO A 39 4.21 1.90 -2.52
C PRO A 39 3.48 1.88 -1.18
N GLY A 40 3.91 2.74 -0.26
CA GLY A 40 3.28 2.96 1.03
C GLY A 40 2.62 4.33 1.15
N VAL A 41 1.66 4.46 2.08
CA VAL A 41 0.97 5.72 2.36
C VAL A 41 0.61 5.84 3.84
N SER A 42 0.77 7.04 4.39
CA SER A 42 0.16 7.42 5.67
C SER A 42 -1.32 7.73 5.45
N VAL A 43 -2.18 6.92 6.07
CA VAL A 43 -3.64 7.10 6.02
C VAL A 43 -4.02 8.45 6.62
N ALA A 44 -3.30 8.91 7.64
CA ALA A 44 -3.58 10.19 8.26
C ALA A 44 -3.43 11.37 7.31
N THR A 45 -2.36 11.39 6.52
CA THR A 45 -2.14 12.48 5.55
C THR A 45 -2.95 12.33 4.27
N ALA A 46 -3.27 11.10 3.85
CA ALA A 46 -4.00 10.83 2.62
C ALA A 46 -5.54 10.94 2.77
N CYS A 47 -6.08 10.60 3.94
CA CYS A 47 -7.53 10.55 4.18
C CYS A 47 -8.03 11.72 5.03
N PHE A 48 -7.30 12.10 6.08
CA PHE A 48 -7.74 13.11 7.05
C PHE A 48 -7.22 14.52 6.73
N SER A 49 -7.30 14.91 5.45
CA SER A 49 -6.93 16.26 5.06
C SER A 49 -7.80 17.27 5.82
N ARG A 50 -7.18 18.33 6.37
CA ARG A 50 -7.86 19.37 7.17
C ARG A 50 -8.44 18.88 8.51
N LEU A 51 -7.89 17.81 9.09
CA LEU A 51 -8.25 17.33 10.44
C LEU A 51 -9.73 16.89 10.56
N ARG A 52 -10.33 16.46 9.46
CA ARG A 52 -11.68 15.91 9.40
C ARG A 52 -11.64 14.40 9.32
N TYR A 53 -12.38 13.77 10.20
CA TYR A 53 -12.37 12.36 10.51
C TYR A 53 -13.80 11.81 10.41
N ASP A 54 -14.28 11.63 9.19
CA ASP A 54 -15.62 11.12 8.87
C ASP A 54 -15.55 9.66 8.39
N ASN A 55 -16.48 8.82 8.84
CA ASN A 55 -16.48 7.37 8.63
C ASN A 55 -16.67 7.00 7.15
N ASP A 56 -17.66 7.58 6.46
CA ASP A 56 -17.91 7.28 5.04
C ASP A 56 -16.76 7.83 4.15
N ASP A 57 -16.15 8.95 4.53
CA ASP A 57 -15.00 9.52 3.83
C ASP A 57 -13.75 8.64 3.97
N VAL A 58 -13.53 8.00 5.14
CA VAL A 58 -12.40 7.10 5.39
C VAL A 58 -12.53 5.79 4.64
N ALA A 59 -13.71 5.16 4.70
CA ALA A 59 -13.93 3.90 4.01
C ALA A 59 -13.72 4.07 2.50
N LEU A 60 -14.27 5.13 1.91
CA LEU A 60 -14.02 5.46 0.51
C LEU A 60 -12.55 5.84 0.25
N CYS A 61 -11.91 6.59 1.14
CA CYS A 61 -10.49 6.94 1.01
C CYS A 61 -9.60 5.69 0.93
N ILE A 62 -9.70 4.81 1.92
CA ILE A 62 -8.88 3.59 2.00
C ILE A 62 -9.21 2.68 0.83
N SER A 63 -10.49 2.57 0.45
CA SER A 63 -10.88 1.84 -0.75
C SER A 63 -10.21 2.39 -2.01
N ASN A 64 -10.17 3.71 -2.19
CA ASN A 64 -9.46 4.34 -3.30
C ASN A 64 -7.95 4.07 -3.23
N LEU A 65 -7.32 4.17 -2.05
CA LEU A 65 -5.88 3.89 -1.89
C LEU A 65 -5.53 2.43 -2.25
N LEU A 66 -6.33 1.47 -1.78
CA LEU A 66 -6.18 0.05 -2.13
C LEU A 66 -6.40 -0.18 -3.63
N ALA A 67 -7.45 0.42 -4.21
CA ALA A 67 -7.76 0.30 -5.63
C ALA A 67 -6.64 0.85 -6.53
N VAL A 68 -6.06 2.01 -6.18
CA VAL A 68 -4.97 2.60 -6.98
C VAL A 68 -3.61 1.92 -6.77
N GLY A 69 -3.52 0.94 -5.87
CA GLY A 69 -2.38 0.02 -5.77
C GLY A 69 -1.45 0.24 -4.58
N PHE A 70 -1.84 1.01 -3.56
CA PHE A 70 -1.08 1.02 -2.30
C PHE A 70 -1.19 -0.34 -1.61
N ARG A 71 -0.05 -0.89 -1.20
CA ARG A 71 0.02 -2.19 -0.50
C ARG A 71 0.51 -2.06 0.94
N ARG A 72 1.07 -0.90 1.30
CA ARG A 72 1.51 -0.60 2.66
C ARG A 72 0.73 0.61 3.19
N LEU A 73 0.04 0.41 4.30
CA LEU A 73 -0.73 1.45 4.98
C LEU A 73 -0.08 1.73 6.34
N GLU A 74 0.20 2.99 6.62
CA GLU A 74 0.61 3.45 7.96
C GLU A 74 -0.60 4.17 8.58
N VAL A 75 -1.10 3.63 9.69
CA VAL A 75 -2.31 4.11 10.36
C VAL A 75 -1.97 4.62 11.75
N ASP A 76 -2.53 5.77 12.10
CA ASP A 76 -2.46 6.31 13.45
C ASP A 76 -3.72 5.88 14.21
N LEU A 77 -3.53 5.12 15.29
CA LEU A 77 -4.60 4.69 16.18
C LEU A 77 -4.43 5.35 17.54
N TYR A 78 -5.51 5.95 18.03
CA TYR A 78 -5.58 6.64 19.30
C TYR A 78 -6.40 5.83 20.28
N TRP A 79 -5.85 5.61 21.47
CA TRP A 79 -6.54 4.98 22.58
C TRP A 79 -7.47 5.96 23.27
N ASP A 80 -8.78 5.75 23.17
CA ASP A 80 -9.80 6.51 23.89
C ASP A 80 -10.19 5.78 25.17
N GLU A 81 -9.56 6.18 26.28
CA GLU A 81 -9.79 5.59 27.60
C GLU A 81 -11.26 5.70 28.05
N LEU A 82 -11.99 6.76 27.65
CA LEU A 82 -13.37 6.96 28.06
C LEU A 82 -14.33 5.95 27.45
N ARG A 83 -13.98 5.42 26.28
CA ARG A 83 -14.78 4.41 25.55
C ARG A 83 -14.14 3.03 25.54
N ASP A 84 -12.95 2.90 26.14
CA ASP A 84 -12.18 1.67 26.16
C ASP A 84 -11.96 1.11 24.73
N ALA A 85 -11.68 2.01 23.77
CA ALA A 85 -11.69 1.70 22.35
C ALA A 85 -10.59 2.41 21.55
N TRP A 86 -10.13 1.74 20.48
CA TRP A 86 -9.21 2.30 19.48
C TRP A 86 -9.96 3.06 18.39
N GLN A 87 -9.48 4.26 18.05
CA GLN A 87 -10.07 5.10 17.02
C GLN A 87 -9.02 5.81 16.15
N PHE A 88 -9.47 6.35 15.01
CA PHE A 88 -8.61 7.20 14.17
C PHE A 88 -8.58 8.66 14.62
N CYS A 89 -9.61 9.14 15.32
CA CYS A 89 -9.70 10.53 15.76
C CYS A 89 -8.69 10.79 16.90
N PRO A 90 -7.87 11.86 16.83
CA PRO A 90 -6.92 12.20 17.90
C PRO A 90 -7.57 12.69 19.20
N ALA A 91 -8.87 12.99 19.21
CA ALA A 91 -9.55 13.59 20.35
C ALA A 91 -10.51 12.60 21.03
N SER A 92 -10.56 12.63 22.36
CA SER A 92 -11.45 11.78 23.16
C SER A 92 -12.93 12.14 22.92
N VAL A 93 -13.74 11.17 22.53
CA VAL A 93 -15.17 11.40 22.23
C VAL A 93 -15.99 11.02 23.46
N ALA A 94 -16.33 11.99 24.32
CA ALA A 94 -17.15 11.75 25.51
C ALA A 94 -18.61 11.42 25.15
N GLU A 95 -19.19 10.39 25.80
CA GLU A 95 -20.61 10.02 25.64
C GLU A 95 -21.59 11.10 26.17
N SER A 96 -21.14 11.97 27.07
CA SER A 96 -21.98 12.82 27.92
C SER A 96 -22.40 14.19 27.33
N THR A 97 -22.40 14.37 26.01
CA THR A 97 -23.16 15.51 25.41
C THR A 97 -24.68 15.29 25.41
N ILE A 98 -25.15 14.20 26.04
CA ILE A 98 -26.56 13.93 26.31
C ILE A 98 -26.89 14.48 27.71
N SER A 99 -27.78 15.49 27.73
CA SER A 99 -28.50 16.06 28.89
C SER A 99 -27.84 17.20 29.66
N SER A 100 -28.14 18.43 29.26
CA SER A 100 -28.36 19.53 30.21
C SER A 100 -29.54 20.42 29.78
N VAL A 101 -30.74 19.84 29.70
CA VAL A 101 -31.96 20.59 29.98
C VAL A 101 -32.39 20.15 31.36
N SER A 102 -32.05 20.93 32.38
CA SER A 102 -32.72 20.84 33.68
C SER A 102 -34.15 21.36 33.52
N PRO A 103 -35.14 20.69 34.12
CA PRO A 103 -36.21 21.39 34.80
C PRO A 103 -36.07 21.18 36.30
N TYR A 104 -36.13 22.29 37.02
CA TYR A 104 -36.19 22.37 38.47
C TYR A 104 -37.31 21.52 39.08
N SER A 105 -36.96 20.92 40.23
CA SER A 105 -37.78 20.66 41.43
C SER A 105 -39.11 19.92 41.30
N SER A 106 -39.23 18.76 41.98
CA SER A 106 -39.82 18.71 43.33
C SER A 106 -39.91 17.27 43.87
N PHE A 107 -39.84 17.22 45.21
CA PHE A 107 -39.91 16.12 46.18
C PHE A 107 -40.78 14.89 45.85
N ASN A 108 -40.28 13.68 46.17
CA ASN A 108 -40.86 12.82 47.21
C ASN A 108 -40.05 11.53 47.44
N THR A 109 -40.36 10.93 48.59
CA THR A 109 -39.53 10.09 49.45
C THR A 109 -39.76 8.57 49.25
N ILE A 110 -38.79 7.76 49.72
CA ILE A 110 -38.82 6.34 50.16
C ILE A 110 -39.03 5.23 49.08
N GLN A 111 -38.04 4.35 48.88
CA GLN A 111 -37.96 3.01 49.50
C GLN A 111 -36.86 2.13 48.88
N THR A 112 -35.93 1.73 49.75
CA THR A 112 -35.10 0.54 49.67
C THR A 112 -35.93 -0.73 49.47
N LEU A 113 -35.53 -1.58 48.51
CA LEU A 113 -35.77 -3.01 48.57
C LEU A 113 -34.62 -3.78 47.93
N THR A 114 -33.91 -4.49 48.78
CA THR A 114 -33.02 -5.61 48.48
C THR A 114 -33.82 -6.81 47.97
N SER A 115 -33.36 -7.46 46.92
CA SER A 115 -33.52 -8.90 46.74
C SER A 115 -32.40 -9.43 45.86
N GLY A 116 -31.65 -10.38 46.40
CA GLY A 116 -30.74 -11.23 45.64
C GLY A 116 -31.40 -12.58 45.39
N GLU A 117 -31.03 -13.22 44.29
CA GLU A 117 -30.99 -14.67 44.06
C GLU A 117 -30.32 -14.90 42.69
N SER A 118 -29.11 -15.46 42.65
CA SER A 118 -28.81 -16.89 42.53
C SER A 118 -28.82 -17.40 41.08
N VAL A 119 -27.64 -17.36 40.42
CA VAL A 119 -27.39 -18.03 39.15
C VAL A 119 -26.99 -19.48 39.41
N THR A 120 -27.75 -20.39 38.83
CA THR A 120 -27.51 -21.85 38.88
C THR A 120 -26.44 -22.22 37.87
N THR A 121 -25.36 -22.84 38.34
CA THR A 121 -24.31 -23.45 37.53
C THR A 121 -24.77 -24.79 36.94
N ARG A 122 -24.59 -24.97 35.63
CA ARG A 122 -24.56 -26.31 35.00
C ARG A 122 -23.16 -26.57 34.47
N THR A 123 -22.43 -27.35 35.25
CA THR A 123 -21.23 -28.09 34.88
C THR A 123 -21.58 -29.16 33.84
N THR A 124 -20.80 -29.23 32.77
CA THR A 124 -20.55 -30.49 32.06
C THR A 124 -19.04 -30.72 31.99
N THR A 125 -18.65 -31.78 32.67
CA THR A 125 -17.31 -32.34 32.82
C THR A 125 -16.87 -33.09 31.56
N GLY A 126 -15.60 -32.94 31.19
CA GLY A 126 -14.89 -33.79 30.26
C GLY A 126 -13.39 -33.65 30.47
N ASN A 127 -12.89 -34.28 31.54
CA ASN A 127 -11.46 -34.38 31.89
C ASN A 127 -10.73 -35.42 31.04
N VAL A 128 -9.39 -35.36 31.13
CA VAL A 128 -8.32 -36.35 30.89
C VAL A 128 -7.37 -35.85 29.78
N ALA A 129 -6.05 -35.68 29.97
CA ALA A 129 -5.19 -35.80 31.14
C ALA A 129 -3.89 -35.01 30.95
N ARG A 130 -3.35 -34.64 32.11
CA ARG A 130 -2.11 -33.93 32.41
C ARG A 130 -0.92 -34.89 32.40
N GLN A 131 0.21 -34.47 31.84
CA GLN A 131 1.51 -34.93 32.32
C GLN A 131 2.46 -33.74 32.41
N ALA A 132 2.84 -33.46 33.66
CA ALA A 132 3.84 -32.48 34.05
C ALA A 132 5.20 -33.19 34.18
N SER A 133 6.28 -32.48 33.86
CA SER A 133 7.63 -32.78 34.34
C SER A 133 8.29 -31.45 34.72
N THR A 134 8.69 -31.36 35.98
CA THR A 134 9.39 -30.25 36.63
C THR A 134 10.84 -30.66 36.91
N SER A 135 11.80 -29.76 36.66
CA SER A 135 13.00 -29.45 37.48
C SER A 135 13.94 -28.54 36.66
N THR A 136 14.06 -27.24 36.95
CA THR A 136 15.15 -26.58 37.75
C THR A 136 16.58 -26.92 37.32
N ASP A 137 17.32 -25.92 36.83
CA ASP A 137 18.49 -25.37 37.54
C ASP A 137 18.99 -24.04 36.94
N LEU A 138 19.48 -23.18 37.85
CA LEU A 138 20.10 -21.87 37.65
C LEU A 138 21.57 -22.02 37.17
N GLU A 139 22.06 -21.05 36.37
CA GLU A 139 23.32 -20.30 36.60
C GLU A 139 23.48 -19.21 35.51
N THR A 140 23.32 -17.91 35.79
CA THR A 140 24.26 -16.89 36.33
C THR A 140 25.29 -16.33 35.33
N THR A 141 25.12 -15.03 35.04
CA THR A 141 26.11 -13.98 34.65
C THR A 141 26.93 -14.08 33.37
N SER A 142 26.80 -13.04 32.52
CA SER A 142 27.90 -12.08 32.27
C SER A 142 27.38 -10.83 31.56
N SER A 143 27.36 -9.73 32.30
CA SER A 143 27.04 -8.37 31.88
C SER A 143 28.20 -7.75 31.10
N ALA A 144 27.91 -7.00 30.04
CA ALA A 144 28.83 -6.00 29.49
C ALA A 144 28.06 -4.70 29.25
N ALA A 145 28.39 -3.70 30.09
CA ALA A 145 27.97 -2.31 29.99
C ALA A 145 28.82 -1.53 28.96
N ILE A 146 28.55 -0.22 28.85
CA ILE A 146 29.25 0.88 28.11
C ILE A 146 28.46 1.25 26.82
N SER A 147 28.00 2.48 26.57
CA SER A 147 28.17 3.79 27.23
C SER A 147 27.05 4.75 26.84
N SER A 148 26.63 5.58 27.80
CA SER A 148 25.82 6.77 27.62
C SER A 148 26.66 7.90 27.00
N ALA A 149 26.15 8.54 25.95
CA ALA A 149 26.67 9.81 25.44
C ALA A 149 25.64 10.91 25.70
N THR A 150 25.96 11.77 26.66
CA THR A 150 25.30 13.04 26.96
C THR A 150 25.52 14.03 25.82
N LEU A 151 24.45 14.55 25.22
CA LEU A 151 24.49 15.71 24.33
C LEU A 151 23.68 16.85 24.96
N SER A 152 24.42 17.93 25.23
CA SER A 152 23.99 19.19 25.81
C SER A 152 22.98 19.92 24.94
N SER A 153 21.86 20.28 25.56
CA SER A 153 20.86 21.23 25.07
C SER A 153 21.41 22.66 25.04
N ASN A 154 21.31 23.34 23.90
CA ASN A 154 21.42 24.80 23.82
C ASN A 154 20.13 25.32 23.15
N PRO A 155 19.23 26.01 23.86
CA PRO A 155 18.00 26.53 23.29
C PRO A 155 18.25 27.94 22.73
N ASN A 156 18.15 28.09 21.41
CA ASN A 156 18.00 29.43 20.83
C ASN A 156 16.50 29.75 20.72
N SER A 157 16.11 30.73 21.53
CA SER A 157 14.80 31.34 21.66
C SER A 157 14.36 32.06 20.38
N GLY A 158 13.23 31.63 19.82
CA GLY A 158 12.37 32.46 18.97
C GLY A 158 11.01 32.59 19.64
N GLU A 159 10.80 33.69 20.35
CA GLU A 159 9.52 34.05 20.97
C GLU A 159 8.44 34.23 19.90
N PHE A 160 7.35 33.47 19.98
CA PHE A 160 6.05 33.87 19.43
C PHE A 160 5.06 33.97 20.59
N SER A 161 4.60 35.20 20.81
CA SER A 161 3.69 35.62 21.87
C SER A 161 2.29 35.01 21.69
N PRO A 162 1.67 34.42 22.72
CA PRO A 162 0.28 33.98 22.66
C PRO A 162 -0.65 35.18 22.80
N GLY A 163 -1.26 35.59 21.69
CA GLY A 163 -2.39 36.52 21.69
C GLY A 163 -3.55 35.93 22.48
N LYS A 164 -4.12 36.75 23.39
CA LYS A 164 -5.27 36.43 24.24
C LYS A 164 -6.41 35.77 23.45
N ALA A 165 -6.72 34.52 23.77
CA ALA A 165 -7.93 33.86 23.31
C ALA A 165 -9.13 34.26 24.19
N SER A 166 -10.22 34.69 23.56
CA SER A 166 -11.54 34.84 24.17
C SER A 166 -12.24 33.48 24.33
N PRO A 167 -13.21 33.32 25.24
CA PRO A 167 -13.77 32.02 25.59
C PRO A 167 -14.89 31.54 24.63
N ILE A 168 -14.74 30.28 24.22
CA ILE A 168 -15.74 29.21 23.96
C ILE A 168 -16.95 29.56 23.08
N ASP A 169 -17.05 28.87 21.93
CA ASP A 169 -18.31 28.73 21.18
C ASP A 169 -18.81 27.27 21.26
N TYR A 170 -20.12 27.12 21.46
CA TYR A 170 -20.78 25.87 21.83
C TYR A 170 -20.91 24.92 20.63
N ALA A 171 -20.91 23.61 20.90
CA ALA A 171 -21.16 22.57 19.92
C ALA A 171 -22.54 22.77 19.26
N LEU A 172 -22.55 23.09 17.96
CA LEU A 172 -23.75 23.05 17.13
C LEU A 172 -23.97 21.60 16.68
N LEU A 173 -25.05 20.99 17.16
CA LEU A 173 -25.64 19.78 16.59
C LEU A 173 -26.40 20.20 15.33
N ASP A 174 -25.95 19.77 14.15
CA ASP A 174 -26.71 19.90 12.90
C ASP A 174 -27.69 18.71 12.79
N ASP A 175 -28.97 19.01 12.68
CA ASP A 175 -30.10 18.07 12.76
C ASP A 175 -30.31 17.30 11.44
N THR A 176 -29.23 16.72 10.92
CA THR A 176 -29.23 15.96 9.66
C THR A 176 -28.56 14.59 9.80
N GLY A 177 -28.91 13.81 10.82
CA GLY A 177 -28.59 12.37 10.88
C GLY A 177 -27.11 11.98 10.76
N SER A 178 -26.17 12.93 10.85
CA SER A 178 -24.73 12.73 10.77
C SER A 178 -24.14 13.01 12.16
N SER A 179 -23.59 11.96 12.78
CA SER A 179 -23.01 12.01 14.12
C SER A 179 -21.62 12.64 14.13
N GLN A 180 -21.47 13.84 13.57
CA GLN A 180 -20.22 14.58 13.54
C GLN A 180 -20.10 15.47 14.79
N LEU A 181 -18.94 15.42 15.45
CA LEU A 181 -18.62 16.22 16.64
C LEU A 181 -17.33 17.01 16.40
N THR A 182 -17.37 18.32 16.60
CA THR A 182 -16.18 19.17 16.55
C THR A 182 -15.53 19.25 17.93
N ILE A 183 -14.30 18.77 18.06
CA ILE A 183 -13.51 18.76 19.31
C ILE A 183 -12.21 19.53 19.05
N GLY A 184 -12.12 20.76 19.55
CA GLY A 184 -10.99 21.64 19.24
C GLY A 184 -10.88 21.91 17.74
N LEU A 185 -9.79 21.48 17.13
CA LEU A 185 -9.54 21.62 15.68
C LEU A 185 -10.02 20.41 14.87
N TYR A 186 -10.47 19.35 15.53
CA TYR A 186 -10.84 18.09 14.90
C TYR A 186 -12.35 18.03 14.68
N THR A 187 -12.78 17.47 13.55
CA THR A 187 -14.17 17.06 13.33
C THR A 187 -14.20 15.55 13.27
N CYS A 188 -14.84 14.89 14.22
CA CYS A 188 -14.80 13.43 14.39
C CYS A 188 -16.19 12.80 14.37
N SER A 189 -16.31 11.64 13.70
CA SER A 189 -17.48 10.79 13.77
C SER A 189 -17.37 9.78 14.93
N ARG A 190 -18.46 9.54 15.66
CA ARG A 190 -18.48 8.64 16.83
C ARG A 190 -18.14 7.19 16.50
N ASN A 191 -18.44 6.72 15.29
CA ASN A 191 -18.34 5.31 14.90
C ASN A 191 -17.05 4.98 14.14
N MET A 192 -16.08 5.89 14.11
CA MET A 192 -14.86 5.73 13.33
C MET A 192 -13.75 5.09 14.18
N GLY A 193 -13.85 3.77 14.35
CA GLY A 193 -12.95 2.95 15.17
C GLY A 193 -12.05 2.02 14.36
N LEU A 194 -11.20 1.27 15.07
CA LEU A 194 -10.41 0.18 14.48
C LEU A 194 -11.28 -0.87 13.78
N TYR A 195 -12.50 -1.11 14.29
CA TYR A 195 -13.45 -2.02 13.69
C TYR A 195 -13.74 -1.68 12.21
N THR A 196 -13.97 -0.40 11.87
CA THR A 196 -14.17 0.06 10.48
C THR A 196 -13.03 -0.39 9.57
N LEU A 197 -11.78 -0.25 10.01
CA LEU A 197 -10.61 -0.67 9.24
C LEU A 197 -10.59 -2.18 9.04
N THR A 198 -10.81 -2.95 10.12
CA THR A 198 -10.76 -4.42 10.05
C THR A 198 -11.87 -4.99 9.17
N SER A 199 -13.08 -4.44 9.24
CA SER A 199 -14.21 -4.81 8.38
C SER A 199 -13.95 -4.48 6.91
N LEU A 200 -13.42 -3.28 6.63
CA LEU A 200 -13.08 -2.87 5.27
C LEU A 200 -11.98 -3.75 4.67
N LEU A 201 -10.93 -4.05 5.43
CA LEU A 201 -9.86 -4.93 4.98
C LEU A 201 -10.36 -6.36 4.74
N LEU A 202 -11.26 -6.86 5.61
CA LEU A 202 -11.90 -8.16 5.43
C LEU A 202 -12.71 -8.20 4.12
N ASP A 203 -13.54 -7.18 3.88
CA ASP A 203 -14.35 -7.09 2.66
C ASP A 203 -13.48 -6.96 1.40
N TYR A 204 -12.43 -6.14 1.43
CA TYR A 204 -11.44 -6.06 0.35
C TYR A 204 -10.79 -7.42 0.05
N ILE A 205 -10.38 -8.14 1.09
CA ILE A 205 -9.76 -9.46 0.95
C ILE A 205 -10.75 -10.45 0.33
N GLN A 206 -11.99 -10.51 0.82
CA GLN A 206 -13.02 -11.41 0.32
C GLN A 206 -13.40 -11.11 -1.14
N GLN A 207 -13.51 -9.83 -1.51
CA GLN A 207 -13.81 -9.44 -2.90
C GLN A 207 -12.67 -9.76 -3.88
N THR A 208 -11.42 -9.80 -3.40
CA THR A 208 -10.24 -10.06 -4.24
C THR A 208 -9.67 -11.48 -4.12
N GLU A 209 -10.23 -12.34 -3.25
CA GLU A 209 -9.66 -13.64 -2.91
C GLU A 209 -9.49 -14.58 -4.12
N THR A 210 -10.43 -14.53 -5.06
CA THR A 210 -10.45 -15.42 -6.25
C THR A 210 -10.03 -14.74 -7.55
N SER A 211 -9.66 -13.46 -7.47
CA SER A 211 -9.28 -12.67 -8.64
C SER A 211 -7.76 -12.50 -8.72
N THR A 212 -7.28 -12.14 -9.90
CA THR A 212 -5.87 -11.76 -10.07
C THR A 212 -5.54 -10.40 -9.48
N ASP A 213 -6.47 -9.72 -8.81
CA ASP A 213 -6.21 -8.48 -8.06
C ASP A 213 -5.79 -8.78 -6.61
N ALA A 214 -5.78 -10.06 -6.23
CA ALA A 214 -5.23 -10.52 -4.97
C ALA A 214 -3.78 -10.03 -4.74
N SER A 215 -3.53 -9.49 -3.54
CA SER A 215 -2.21 -9.03 -3.12
C SER A 215 -2.00 -9.12 -1.61
N LEU A 216 -0.73 -9.14 -1.21
CA LEU A 216 -0.29 -9.06 0.18
C LEU A 216 -0.22 -7.61 0.68
N LEU A 217 -0.85 -7.34 1.83
CA LEU A 217 -0.88 -6.04 2.48
C LEU A 217 0.05 -5.98 3.70
N TYR A 218 0.59 -4.79 3.95
CA TYR A 218 1.39 -4.46 5.12
C TYR A 218 0.72 -3.32 5.87
N LEU A 219 0.25 -3.58 7.09
CA LEU A 219 -0.33 -2.55 7.95
C LEU A 219 0.63 -2.24 9.09
N ILE A 220 1.07 -0.99 9.14
CA ILE A 220 1.90 -0.46 10.23
C ILE A 220 1.00 0.39 11.12
N VAL A 221 0.95 0.05 12.39
CA VAL A 221 0.11 0.72 13.38
C VAL A 221 0.99 1.61 14.25
N ASN A 222 0.81 2.92 14.12
CA ASN A 222 1.32 3.89 15.07
C ASN A 222 0.30 4.05 16.19
N ILE A 223 0.74 4.05 17.44
CA ILE A 223 -0.15 4.13 18.60
C ILE A 223 0.06 5.41 19.39
N HIS A 224 -1.06 6.01 19.76
CA HIS A 224 -1.14 7.32 20.37
C HIS A 224 -2.16 7.31 21.51
N ALA A 225 -2.04 8.26 22.43
CA ALA A 225 -3.08 8.56 23.39
C ALA A 225 -4.01 9.65 22.84
N THR A 226 -5.31 9.58 23.10
CA THR A 226 -6.21 10.68 22.70
C THR A 226 -5.95 11.95 23.49
N ALA A 227 -6.02 13.11 22.84
CA ALA A 227 -6.07 14.41 23.47
C ALA A 227 -7.45 14.68 24.10
N SER A 228 -7.46 15.40 25.23
CA SER A 228 -8.68 15.90 25.88
C SER A 228 -8.78 17.42 25.71
N ILE A 229 -10.00 17.98 25.79
CA ILE A 229 -10.23 19.43 25.81
C ILE A 229 -9.51 20.10 27.00
N SER A 230 -9.34 19.35 28.10
CA SER A 230 -8.72 19.84 29.34
C SER A 230 -7.19 19.66 29.39
N SER A 231 -6.64 18.77 28.57
CA SER A 231 -5.21 18.49 28.50
C SER A 231 -4.87 18.02 27.08
N PRO A 232 -4.00 18.72 26.34
CA PRO A 232 -3.65 18.35 24.97
C PRO A 232 -2.95 16.99 24.85
N VAL A 233 -2.33 16.50 25.94
CA VAL A 233 -1.50 15.29 25.96
C VAL A 233 -1.62 14.59 27.34
N PRO A 234 -2.79 14.04 27.72
CA PRO A 234 -2.95 13.35 29.00
C PRO A 234 -2.46 11.90 28.90
N THR A 235 -1.54 11.47 29.77
CA THR A 235 -1.18 10.05 29.88
C THR A 235 -2.41 9.25 30.32
N PRO A 236 -2.84 8.20 29.58
CA PRO A 236 -3.98 7.38 29.98
C PRO A 236 -3.77 6.75 31.35
N ILE A 237 -4.82 6.69 32.17
CA ILE A 237 -4.76 6.03 33.48
C ILE A 237 -4.93 4.52 33.31
N SER A 238 -5.80 4.12 32.38
CA SER A 238 -6.02 2.75 31.96
C SER A 238 -5.55 2.52 30.53
N LEU A 239 -4.57 1.65 30.37
CA LEU A 239 -4.12 1.15 29.08
C LEU A 239 -4.96 -0.05 28.61
N PRO A 240 -5.03 -0.30 27.29
CA PRO A 240 -5.79 -1.42 26.74
C PRO A 240 -5.33 -2.77 27.30
N LYS A 241 -6.28 -3.63 27.64
CA LYS A 241 -6.04 -4.99 28.16
C LYS A 241 -7.03 -5.98 27.55
N ASN A 242 -6.73 -7.27 27.63
CA ASN A 242 -7.62 -8.36 27.20
C ASN A 242 -8.13 -8.16 25.76
N SER A 243 -9.45 -8.05 25.58
CA SER A 243 -10.09 -7.84 24.27
C SER A 243 -9.67 -6.55 23.58
N ASN A 244 -9.16 -5.56 24.32
CA ASN A 244 -8.79 -4.25 23.76
C ASN A 244 -7.33 -4.21 23.30
N LEU A 245 -6.57 -5.29 23.50
CA LEU A 245 -5.28 -5.47 22.84
C LEU A 245 -5.48 -5.47 21.32
N LEU A 246 -4.55 -4.84 20.59
CA LEU A 246 -4.63 -4.73 19.14
C LEU A 246 -4.65 -6.12 18.48
N SER A 247 -3.86 -7.08 18.97
CA SER A 247 -3.91 -8.45 18.44
C SER A 247 -5.31 -9.06 18.53
N SER A 248 -5.99 -8.89 19.67
CA SER A 248 -7.36 -9.40 19.88
C SER A 248 -8.35 -8.78 18.89
N GLN A 249 -8.26 -7.47 18.67
CA GLN A 249 -9.13 -6.74 17.74
C GLN A 249 -8.91 -7.18 16.29
N PHE A 250 -7.65 -7.32 15.86
CA PHE A 250 -7.35 -7.79 14.50
C PHE A 250 -7.72 -9.27 14.29
N LEU A 251 -7.45 -10.14 15.27
CA LEU A 251 -7.75 -11.57 15.18
C LEU A 251 -9.26 -11.85 15.10
N ALA A 252 -10.09 -11.00 15.70
CA ALA A 252 -11.55 -11.15 15.68
C ALA A 252 -12.11 -11.28 14.25
N ASN A 253 -11.61 -10.46 13.31
CA ASN A 253 -12.10 -10.42 11.93
C ASN A 253 -11.11 -10.96 10.89
N LEU A 254 -9.80 -10.94 11.17
CA LEU A 254 -8.75 -11.18 10.16
C LEU A 254 -7.85 -12.38 10.46
N SER A 255 -8.15 -13.18 11.50
CA SER A 255 -7.29 -14.31 11.93
C SER A 255 -6.90 -15.28 10.82
N SER A 256 -7.81 -15.63 9.91
CA SER A 256 -7.54 -16.53 8.78
C SER A 256 -6.61 -15.92 7.71
N TYR A 257 -6.43 -14.61 7.72
CA TYR A 257 -5.69 -13.87 6.70
C TYR A 257 -4.35 -13.32 7.21
N LEU A 258 -4.04 -13.44 8.50
CA LEU A 258 -2.82 -12.91 9.08
C LEU A 258 -1.61 -13.84 8.89
N TYR A 259 -0.49 -13.26 8.45
CA TYR A 259 0.82 -13.88 8.51
C TYR A 259 1.62 -13.24 9.67
N THR A 260 1.78 -13.99 10.76
CA THR A 260 2.22 -13.46 12.05
C THR A 260 3.68 -13.79 12.38
N PRO A 261 4.29 -13.13 13.40
CA PRO A 261 5.60 -13.51 13.93
C PRO A 261 5.70 -14.97 14.34
N ALA A 262 4.68 -15.54 14.98
CA ALA A 262 4.65 -16.94 15.38
C ALA A 262 4.71 -17.88 14.17
N ILE A 263 3.95 -17.58 13.11
CA ILE A 263 3.98 -18.34 11.85
C ILE A 263 5.37 -18.25 11.21
N LEU A 264 5.96 -17.06 11.15
CA LEU A 264 7.31 -16.86 10.60
C LEU A 264 8.36 -17.68 11.38
N ARG A 265 8.31 -17.65 12.71
CA ARG A 265 9.23 -18.39 13.59
C ARG A 265 9.14 -19.90 13.34
N SER A 266 7.91 -20.43 13.26
CA SER A 266 7.67 -21.83 12.93
C SER A 266 8.19 -22.20 11.55
N ASN A 267 7.89 -21.39 10.53
CA ASN A 267 8.37 -21.62 9.16
C ASN A 267 9.90 -21.65 9.11
N ARG A 268 10.56 -20.65 9.72
CA ARG A 268 12.02 -20.54 9.75
C ARG A 268 12.72 -21.70 10.47
N ALA A 269 12.10 -22.25 11.51
CA ALA A 269 12.65 -23.37 12.27
C ALA A 269 12.68 -24.67 11.45
N ASN A 270 11.76 -24.84 10.50
CA ASN A 270 11.69 -26.02 9.64
C ASN A 270 11.11 -25.68 8.25
N LEU A 271 12.02 -25.42 7.31
CA LEU A 271 11.70 -25.14 5.91
C LEU A 271 11.14 -26.37 5.17
N ASN A 272 11.49 -27.59 5.60
CA ASN A 272 10.99 -28.83 4.98
C ASN A 272 9.47 -28.94 5.14
N ASP A 273 8.95 -28.52 6.29
CA ASP A 273 7.52 -28.55 6.59
C ASP A 273 6.77 -27.27 6.17
N SER A 274 7.48 -26.23 5.71
CA SER A 274 6.93 -24.95 5.29
C SER A 274 7.25 -24.61 3.83
N TRP A 275 8.21 -23.73 3.57
CA TRP A 275 8.45 -23.14 2.25
C TRP A 275 8.90 -24.15 1.20
N LEU A 276 9.56 -25.24 1.60
CA LEU A 276 10.03 -26.25 0.65
C LEU A 276 8.96 -27.29 0.31
N ARG A 277 7.80 -27.27 0.98
CA ARG A 277 6.69 -28.20 0.75
C ARG A 277 5.76 -27.78 -0.39
N VAL A 278 5.70 -26.48 -0.70
CA VAL A 278 4.79 -25.93 -1.72
C VAL A 278 5.33 -26.10 -3.14
N ASN A 279 4.59 -25.75 -4.19
CA ASN A 279 5.11 -25.75 -5.57
C ASN A 279 6.29 -24.77 -5.73
N GLU A 280 7.30 -25.11 -6.53
CA GLU A 280 8.47 -24.26 -6.80
C GLU A 280 8.13 -22.83 -7.25
N LEU A 281 7.01 -22.63 -7.95
CA LEU A 281 6.52 -21.32 -8.37
C LEU A 281 6.20 -20.39 -7.19
N TYR A 282 5.92 -20.96 -6.01
CA TYR A 282 5.57 -20.23 -4.79
C TYR A 282 6.70 -20.25 -3.75
N ARG A 283 7.85 -20.87 -4.06
CA ARG A 283 8.95 -20.96 -3.11
C ARG A 283 9.82 -19.69 -3.17
N PRO A 284 10.20 -19.10 -2.01
CA PRO A 284 11.25 -18.11 -1.99
C PRO A 284 12.57 -18.75 -2.41
N LEU A 285 13.25 -18.14 -3.37
CA LEU A 285 14.53 -18.67 -3.87
C LEU A 285 15.61 -18.57 -2.80
N ASP A 286 16.32 -19.67 -2.60
CA ASP A 286 17.32 -19.85 -1.53
C ASP A 286 18.49 -18.87 -1.63
N TYR A 287 18.82 -18.37 -2.82
CA TYR A 287 19.89 -17.40 -3.00
C TYR A 287 19.59 -15.97 -2.50
N TYR A 288 18.42 -15.71 -1.90
CA TYR A 288 18.14 -14.45 -1.20
C TYR A 288 18.36 -14.52 0.32
N TYR A 289 18.60 -15.70 0.89
CA TYR A 289 18.72 -15.91 2.33
C TYR A 289 19.69 -17.05 2.65
N ARG A 290 19.99 -17.26 3.94
CA ARG A 290 20.91 -18.32 4.35
C ARG A 290 20.11 -19.50 4.89
N ILE A 291 20.46 -20.70 4.42
CA ILE A 291 19.91 -21.95 4.93
C ILE A 291 20.96 -22.71 5.75
N VAL A 292 20.53 -23.32 6.83
CA VAL A 292 21.33 -24.22 7.67
C VAL A 292 20.62 -25.56 7.74
N LYS A 293 21.36 -26.64 7.46
CA LYS A 293 20.85 -28.00 7.55
C LYS A 293 21.38 -28.66 8.82
N SER A 294 20.49 -29.14 9.67
CA SER A 294 20.85 -29.86 10.88
C SER A 294 21.30 -31.30 10.59
N GLN A 295 21.89 -31.97 11.59
CA GLN A 295 22.27 -33.38 11.53
C GLN A 295 21.09 -34.33 11.25
N TYR A 296 19.87 -33.92 11.58
CA TYR A 296 18.63 -34.67 11.34
C TYR A 296 17.98 -34.32 9.98
N GLY A 297 18.66 -33.55 9.13
CA GLY A 297 18.14 -33.17 7.81
C GLY A 297 17.12 -32.04 7.81
N ILE A 298 16.84 -31.41 8.96
CA ILE A 298 15.95 -30.26 9.07
C ILE A 298 16.66 -29.04 8.48
N ILE A 299 16.03 -28.41 7.50
CA ILE A 299 16.52 -27.17 6.89
C ILE A 299 15.86 -25.99 7.62
N SER A 300 16.64 -25.01 8.02
CA SER A 300 16.19 -23.82 8.77
C SER A 300 16.84 -22.57 8.22
N THR A 301 16.31 -21.40 8.56
CA THR A 301 16.92 -20.10 8.19
C THR A 301 16.73 -19.08 9.31
N GLN A 302 17.72 -18.20 9.47
CA GLN A 302 17.63 -17.10 10.44
C GLN A 302 17.11 -15.81 9.80
N ASP A 303 17.51 -15.53 8.56
CA ASP A 303 17.27 -14.28 7.84
C ASP A 303 16.24 -14.41 6.70
N GLY A 304 15.85 -15.64 6.34
CA GLY A 304 14.92 -15.88 5.24
C GLY A 304 13.52 -15.36 5.49
N TRP A 305 12.84 -14.98 4.43
CA TRP A 305 11.42 -14.62 4.46
C TRP A 305 10.69 -15.40 3.36
N PRO A 306 9.41 -15.72 3.56
CA PRO A 306 8.60 -16.28 2.48
C PRO A 306 8.47 -15.28 1.32
N SER A 307 8.08 -15.75 0.15
CA SER A 307 7.65 -14.91 -0.96
C SER A 307 6.16 -14.62 -0.91
N GLU A 308 5.69 -13.65 -1.69
CA GLU A 308 4.25 -13.36 -1.82
C GLU A 308 3.50 -14.61 -2.29
N GLY A 309 4.05 -15.38 -3.24
CA GLY A 309 3.46 -16.65 -3.68
C GLY A 309 3.29 -17.69 -2.55
N TYR A 310 4.19 -17.74 -1.58
CA TYR A 310 4.02 -18.64 -0.42
C TYR A 310 2.89 -18.17 0.50
N VAL A 311 2.92 -16.89 0.87
CA VAL A 311 2.01 -16.31 1.88
C VAL A 311 0.59 -16.21 1.32
N GLU A 312 0.47 -15.61 0.15
CA GLU A 312 -0.80 -15.25 -0.48
C GLU A 312 -1.37 -16.42 -1.28
N LEU A 313 -0.65 -16.91 -2.30
CA LEU A 313 -1.19 -17.89 -3.24
C LEU A 313 -1.26 -19.33 -2.68
N SER A 314 -0.30 -19.71 -1.81
CA SER A 314 -0.25 -21.08 -1.28
C SER A 314 -0.95 -21.25 0.08
N HIS A 315 -1.09 -20.19 0.87
CA HIS A 315 -1.61 -20.26 2.24
C HIS A 315 -2.78 -19.30 2.51
N ASN A 316 -3.22 -18.53 1.50
CA ASN A 316 -4.33 -17.59 1.59
C ASN A 316 -4.19 -16.56 2.73
N ARG A 317 -2.95 -16.23 3.12
CA ARG A 317 -2.66 -15.15 4.06
C ARG A 317 -2.43 -13.85 3.28
N ARG A 318 -3.04 -12.77 3.73
CA ARG A 318 -3.17 -11.51 2.97
C ARG A 318 -2.69 -10.28 3.71
N LEU A 319 -2.34 -10.40 5.00
CA LEU A 319 -1.98 -9.25 5.82
C LEU A 319 -0.83 -9.55 6.79
N LEU A 320 0.13 -8.62 6.87
CA LEU A 320 1.12 -8.52 7.93
C LEU A 320 0.83 -7.27 8.78
N LEU A 321 0.97 -7.40 10.09
CA LEU A 321 0.82 -6.31 11.05
C LEU A 321 2.16 -5.97 11.69
N GLY A 322 2.51 -4.70 11.81
CA GLY A 322 3.69 -4.26 12.57
C GLY A 322 3.41 -3.01 13.40
N PHE A 323 4.13 -2.85 14.49
CA PHE A 323 4.16 -1.61 15.25
C PHE A 323 5.06 -0.59 14.56
N GLY A 324 4.56 0.65 14.42
CA GLY A 324 5.31 1.80 13.96
C GLY A 324 5.77 2.67 15.12
N THR A 325 5.45 3.96 15.08
CA THR A 325 5.76 4.90 16.15
C THR A 325 4.82 4.72 17.34
N VAL A 326 5.37 4.85 18.55
CA VAL A 326 4.66 4.78 19.82
C VAL A 326 4.85 6.11 20.52
N ASP A 327 3.76 6.79 20.88
CA ASP A 327 3.86 7.99 21.71
C ASP A 327 4.37 7.62 23.11
N PRO A 328 5.14 8.52 23.78
CA PRO A 328 5.65 8.26 25.13
C PRO A 328 4.56 7.87 26.14
N GLN A 329 3.32 8.34 25.95
CA GLN A 329 2.19 8.04 26.83
C GLN A 329 1.67 6.60 26.70
N MET A 330 2.03 5.92 25.61
CA MET A 330 1.65 4.55 25.31
C MET A 330 2.85 3.61 25.44
N GLU A 331 3.96 4.06 26.04
CA GLU A 331 5.18 3.25 26.21
C GLU A 331 4.97 2.00 27.07
N ASP A 332 4.05 2.09 28.04
CA ASP A 332 3.68 1.02 28.96
C ASP A 332 2.60 0.06 28.39
N TYR A 333 2.22 0.22 27.11
CA TYR A 333 1.34 -0.74 26.44
C TYR A 333 1.96 -2.15 26.43
N ASP A 334 1.15 -3.19 26.62
CA ASP A 334 1.63 -4.58 26.68
C ASP A 334 1.93 -5.13 25.27
N PHE A 335 3.09 -4.75 24.72
CA PHE A 335 3.55 -5.22 23.41
C PHE A 335 3.86 -6.71 23.38
N ASP A 336 4.23 -7.30 24.52
CA ASP A 336 4.56 -8.73 24.63
C ASP A 336 3.31 -9.58 24.43
N ALA A 337 2.15 -9.15 24.96
CA ALA A 337 0.88 -9.82 24.74
C ALA A 337 0.47 -9.86 23.25
N ASP A 338 0.90 -8.88 22.45
CA ASP A 338 0.66 -8.84 21.00
C ASP A 338 1.75 -9.54 20.17
N GLY A 339 2.88 -9.93 20.78
CA GLY A 339 4.13 -10.27 20.10
C GLY A 339 4.10 -11.54 19.22
N ASP A 340 3.10 -12.40 19.38
CA ASP A 340 2.88 -13.56 18.50
C ASP A 340 2.03 -13.23 17.25
N THR A 341 1.37 -12.07 17.25
CA THR A 341 0.45 -11.61 16.18
C THR A 341 1.01 -10.42 15.40
N ILE A 342 1.56 -9.42 16.10
CA ILE A 342 2.04 -8.16 15.51
C ILE A 342 3.57 -8.12 15.57
N PHE A 343 4.21 -7.80 14.44
CA PHE A 343 5.66 -7.65 14.38
C PHE A 343 6.12 -6.45 15.23
N PRO A 344 7.22 -6.58 16.00
CA PRO A 344 7.72 -5.48 16.80
C PRO A 344 8.26 -4.34 15.93
N GLY A 345 8.36 -3.15 16.54
CA GLY A 345 8.89 -1.96 15.89
C GLY A 345 10.24 -2.21 15.22
N GLY A 346 10.37 -1.79 13.96
CA GLY A 346 11.60 -1.97 13.17
C GLY A 346 11.81 -3.38 12.59
N TYR A 347 10.95 -4.36 12.85
CA TYR A 347 11.17 -5.73 12.35
C TYR A 347 10.79 -5.92 10.87
N ILE A 348 9.72 -5.24 10.44
CA ILE A 348 9.28 -5.15 9.03
C ILE A 348 9.44 -3.73 8.47
N GLN A 349 10.35 -2.95 9.06
CA GLN A 349 10.58 -1.54 8.77
C GLN A 349 12.06 -1.20 8.90
N ASN A 350 12.71 -0.82 7.80
CA ASN A 350 14.09 -0.37 7.80
C ASN A 350 14.19 1.00 7.11
N ASN A 351 14.05 2.08 7.90
CA ASN A 351 14.06 3.45 7.38
C ASN A 351 15.46 3.81 6.85
N GLN A 352 15.54 4.26 5.60
CA GLN A 352 16.80 4.68 4.97
C GLN A 352 17.04 6.18 5.15
N ALA A 353 17.31 6.60 6.39
CA ALA A 353 17.48 8.01 6.76
C ALA A 353 18.73 8.68 6.16
N ASN A 354 19.68 7.90 5.63
CA ASN A 354 20.93 8.36 5.03
C ASN A 354 20.88 8.52 3.50
N VAL A 355 19.70 8.33 2.89
CA VAL A 355 19.50 8.55 1.46
C VAL A 355 19.52 10.04 1.17
N VAL A 356 20.36 10.47 0.22
CA VAL A 356 20.44 11.88 -0.19
C VAL A 356 19.83 12.06 -1.57
N LEU A 357 18.87 12.97 -1.69
CA LEU A 357 18.20 13.34 -2.92
C LEU A 357 18.75 14.66 -3.47
N ASP A 358 18.84 14.77 -4.79
CA ASP A 358 19.04 16.05 -5.46
C ASP A 358 17.70 16.78 -5.71
N GLY A 359 17.76 18.04 -6.16
CA GLY A 359 16.58 18.85 -6.45
C GLY A 359 15.69 18.33 -7.60
N SER A 360 16.12 17.30 -8.33
CA SER A 360 15.34 16.64 -9.39
C SER A 360 14.70 15.33 -8.95
N GLY A 361 14.90 14.93 -7.68
CA GLY A 361 14.38 13.69 -7.13
C GLY A 361 15.22 12.46 -7.46
N ARG A 362 16.51 12.64 -7.80
CA ARG A 362 17.45 11.53 -8.01
C ARG A 362 18.20 11.23 -6.73
N LEU A 363 18.36 9.94 -6.44
CA LEU A 363 19.19 9.48 -5.33
C LEU A 363 20.67 9.63 -5.71
N THR A 364 21.42 10.38 -4.89
CA THR A 364 22.86 10.61 -5.04
C THR A 364 23.68 9.71 -4.13
N SER A 365 23.10 9.23 -3.03
CA SER A 365 23.70 8.25 -2.11
C SER A 365 22.62 7.35 -1.46
N GLY A 366 23.05 6.23 -0.87
CA GLY A 366 22.18 5.30 -0.14
C GLY A 366 21.42 4.28 -1.01
N CYS A 367 21.72 4.18 -2.30
CA CYS A 367 21.06 3.27 -3.23
C CYS A 367 21.66 1.85 -3.16
N PHE A 368 20.85 0.79 -3.05
CA PHE A 368 21.35 -0.61 -2.97
C PHE A 368 21.95 -1.13 -4.29
N ILE A 369 21.96 -0.33 -5.37
CA ILE A 369 22.71 -0.66 -6.58
C ILE A 369 24.20 -0.33 -6.40
N LEU A 370 25.06 -1.28 -6.72
CA LEU A 370 26.50 -1.07 -6.66
C LEU A 370 27.04 -0.35 -7.89
N PRO A 371 28.01 0.56 -7.74
CA PRO A 371 28.76 1.09 -8.88
C PRO A 371 29.46 -0.03 -9.65
N THR A 372 29.60 0.13 -10.96
CA THR A 372 30.25 -0.89 -11.82
C THR A 372 31.68 -1.15 -11.34
N GLY A 373 32.01 -2.41 -11.05
CA GLY A 373 33.34 -2.82 -10.58
C GLY A 373 33.51 -2.80 -9.05
N SER A 374 32.49 -2.43 -8.29
CA SER A 374 32.49 -2.57 -6.83
C SER A 374 32.18 -4.02 -6.42
N THR A 375 32.96 -4.60 -5.51
CA THR A 375 32.79 -6.00 -5.04
C THR A 375 32.21 -6.12 -3.63
N SER A 376 32.08 -5.00 -2.91
CA SER A 376 31.47 -5.00 -1.57
C SER A 376 29.96 -4.80 -1.68
N PRO A 377 29.11 -5.69 -1.15
CA PRO A 377 27.66 -5.52 -1.17
C PRO A 377 27.24 -4.23 -0.47
N GLN A 378 26.52 -3.34 -1.16
CA GLN A 378 25.89 -2.18 -0.54
C GLN A 378 24.69 -2.70 0.25
N GLY A 379 24.94 -3.06 1.51
CA GLY A 379 23.91 -3.32 2.51
C GLY A 379 22.90 -4.43 2.18
N ASN A 380 21.97 -4.63 3.11
CA ASN A 380 20.84 -5.55 2.97
C ASN A 380 19.57 -4.72 2.74
N SER A 381 19.00 -4.78 1.53
CA SER A 381 17.74 -4.08 1.18
C SER A 381 16.47 -4.59 1.87
N SER A 382 16.62 -5.46 2.89
CA SER A 382 15.49 -6.02 3.63
C SER A 382 14.67 -4.91 4.29
N TRP A 383 13.37 -4.87 3.96
CA TRP A 383 12.38 -3.91 4.49
C TRP A 383 12.76 -2.44 4.29
N ALA A 384 13.64 -2.14 3.33
CA ALA A 384 14.12 -0.79 3.09
C ALA A 384 12.98 0.11 2.61
N TYR A 385 12.79 1.24 3.29
CA TYR A 385 11.81 2.25 2.90
C TYR A 385 12.34 3.66 3.14
N ILE A 386 11.69 4.64 2.52
CA ILE A 386 11.87 6.06 2.77
C ILE A 386 10.51 6.73 2.90
N SER A 387 10.29 7.45 3.99
CA SER A 387 9.08 8.25 4.23
C SER A 387 9.36 9.76 4.24
N ASP A 388 10.61 10.12 4.53
CA ASP A 388 11.08 11.49 4.45
C ASP A 388 11.37 11.86 2.98
N LEU A 389 10.37 12.49 2.37
CA LEU A 389 10.44 13.10 1.05
C LEU A 389 10.55 14.64 1.19
N THR A 390 11.10 15.17 2.30
CA THR A 390 11.05 16.59 2.72
C THR A 390 11.71 17.61 1.80
N SER A 391 12.42 17.17 0.74
CA SER A 391 12.84 18.08 -0.33
C SER A 391 11.68 18.67 -1.13
N PHE A 392 10.44 18.20 -0.93
CA PHE A 392 9.25 18.70 -1.61
C PHE A 392 8.52 19.73 -0.74
N PRO A 393 8.47 21.02 -1.12
CA PRO A 393 7.49 21.91 -0.54
C PRO A 393 6.13 21.27 -0.77
N GLN A 394 5.36 21.08 0.32
CA GLN A 394 4.04 20.47 0.25
C GLN A 394 3.27 21.12 -0.90
N PRO A 395 2.79 20.35 -1.89
CA PRO A 395 2.10 20.94 -3.04
C PRO A 395 0.78 21.54 -2.56
N ALA A 396 0.86 22.80 -2.12
CA ALA A 396 -0.19 23.49 -1.38
C ALA A 396 -1.36 23.88 -2.28
N SER A 397 -1.17 23.84 -3.60
CA SER A 397 -2.17 24.19 -4.60
C SER A 397 -2.49 23.02 -5.52
N LEU A 398 -3.73 23.00 -6.04
CA LEU A 398 -4.23 22.01 -7.00
C LEU A 398 -3.40 21.90 -8.29
N ASN A 399 -2.60 22.93 -8.62
CA ASN A 399 -1.81 23.01 -9.86
C ASN A 399 -0.31 22.87 -9.62
N SER A 400 0.10 22.46 -8.42
CA SER A 400 1.51 22.28 -8.11
C SER A 400 2.08 21.10 -8.92
N ASP A 401 3.31 21.24 -9.42
CA ASP A 401 3.98 20.14 -10.11
C ASP A 401 4.44 19.08 -9.10
N ILE A 402 4.06 17.82 -9.34
CA ILE A 402 4.45 16.66 -8.54
C ILE A 402 5.50 15.80 -9.25
N SER A 403 6.03 16.22 -10.40
CA SER A 403 6.99 15.47 -11.21
C SER A 403 8.22 15.01 -10.42
N THR A 404 8.78 15.87 -9.56
CA THR A 404 9.93 15.55 -8.72
C THR A 404 9.62 14.48 -7.67
N LEU A 405 8.42 14.50 -7.10
CA LEU A 405 7.94 13.46 -6.19
C LEU A 405 7.83 12.11 -6.92
N LEU A 406 7.24 12.10 -8.12
CA LEU A 406 7.11 10.90 -8.94
C LEU A 406 8.49 10.35 -9.36
N ASN A 407 9.42 11.23 -9.73
CA ASN A 407 10.80 10.86 -10.03
C ASN A 407 11.48 10.23 -8.81
N THR A 408 11.22 10.76 -7.61
CA THR A 408 11.77 10.22 -6.37
C THR A 408 11.21 8.83 -6.07
N ALA A 409 9.89 8.64 -6.20
CA ALA A 409 9.27 7.33 -6.04
C ALA A 409 9.86 6.30 -7.02
N LEU A 410 10.03 6.69 -8.29
CA LEU A 410 10.66 5.85 -9.32
C LEU A 410 12.11 5.50 -8.96
N ASN A 411 12.92 6.49 -8.59
CA ASN A 411 14.34 6.28 -8.30
C ASN A 411 14.55 5.48 -7.01
N ALA A 412 13.76 5.74 -5.96
CA ALA A 412 13.77 4.95 -4.72
C ALA A 412 13.44 3.48 -5.01
N THR A 413 12.36 3.25 -5.78
CA THR A 413 11.96 1.90 -6.20
C THR A 413 13.09 1.19 -6.96
N ARG A 414 13.71 1.85 -7.95
CA ARG A 414 14.86 1.31 -8.69
C ARG A 414 16.07 1.02 -7.81
N CYS A 415 16.23 1.77 -6.72
CA CYS A 415 17.24 1.54 -5.71
C CYS A 415 16.91 0.42 -4.73
N GLY A 416 15.79 -0.28 -4.87
CA GLY A 416 15.36 -1.32 -3.94
C GLY A 416 14.79 -0.77 -2.62
N ILE A 417 14.27 0.45 -2.64
CA ILE A 417 13.70 1.15 -1.48
C ILE A 417 12.21 1.42 -1.74
N SER A 418 11.35 1.02 -0.81
CA SER A 418 9.92 1.31 -0.87
C SER A 418 9.63 2.78 -0.57
N PRO A 419 9.03 3.57 -1.48
CA PRO A 419 8.65 4.94 -1.18
C PRO A 419 7.33 4.97 -0.39
N ILE A 420 7.30 5.76 0.68
CA ILE A 420 6.12 5.98 1.51
C ILE A 420 5.67 7.43 1.39
N LEU A 421 4.43 7.62 0.94
CA LEU A 421 3.80 8.92 0.85
C LEU A 421 3.29 9.35 2.22
N ASN A 422 3.92 10.36 2.81
CA ASN A 422 3.52 10.94 4.09
C ASN A 422 3.06 12.41 3.96
N THR A 423 2.33 12.72 2.89
CA THR A 423 1.81 14.07 2.66
C THR A 423 0.53 14.04 1.83
N THR A 424 -0.36 15.01 2.09
CA THR A 424 -1.55 15.23 1.27
C THR A 424 -1.15 15.80 -0.08
N LEU A 425 -1.58 15.16 -1.17
CA LEU A 425 -1.26 15.59 -2.53
C LEU A 425 -2.25 16.65 -3.05
N LEU A 426 -1.72 17.76 -3.57
CA LEU A 426 -2.48 18.84 -4.21
C LEU A 426 -3.61 19.43 -3.33
N GLY A 427 -3.45 19.37 -2.00
CA GLY A 427 -4.43 19.84 -1.03
C GLY A 427 -5.74 19.05 -0.97
N ALA A 428 -5.76 17.82 -1.52
CA ALA A 428 -6.92 16.96 -1.62
C ALA A 428 -6.66 15.57 -1.03
N SER A 429 -7.63 15.03 -0.29
CA SER A 429 -7.62 13.63 0.17
C SER A 429 -7.84 12.66 -1.00
N ALA A 430 -7.48 11.39 -0.82
CA ALA A 430 -7.75 10.37 -1.83
C ALA A 430 -9.27 10.10 -2.02
N THR A 431 -10.12 10.48 -1.06
CA THR A 431 -11.58 10.50 -1.20
C THR A 431 -12.01 11.50 -2.28
N THR A 432 -11.45 12.71 -2.25
CA THR A 432 -11.86 13.82 -3.10
C THR A 432 -11.15 13.82 -4.46
N ASN A 433 -9.89 13.41 -4.50
CA ASN A 433 -9.12 13.28 -5.73
C ASN A 433 -8.04 12.20 -5.58
N TYR A 434 -8.31 10.99 -6.06
CA TYR A 434 -7.38 9.86 -6.01
C TYR A 434 -6.30 9.91 -7.12
N ILE A 435 -6.45 10.76 -8.15
CA ILE A 435 -5.57 10.76 -9.35
C ILE A 435 -4.09 10.99 -9.01
N PRO A 436 -3.71 11.95 -8.14
CA PRO A 436 -2.30 12.14 -7.76
C PRO A 436 -1.72 10.94 -7.00
N TYR A 437 -2.55 10.28 -6.19
CA TYR A 437 -2.19 9.07 -5.45
C TYR A 437 -1.95 7.90 -6.41
N GLN A 438 -2.78 7.76 -7.44
CA GLN A 438 -2.57 6.80 -8.53
C GLN A 438 -1.31 7.11 -9.36
N ALA A 439 -1.01 8.38 -9.60
CA ALA A 439 0.23 8.76 -10.29
C ALA A 439 1.46 8.33 -9.47
N PHE A 440 1.41 8.46 -8.14
CA PHE A 440 2.45 8.03 -7.23
C PHE A 440 2.66 6.50 -7.27
N THR A 441 1.60 5.70 -7.18
CA THR A 441 1.73 4.23 -7.28
C THR A 441 2.24 3.81 -8.66
N ASN A 442 1.75 4.44 -9.74
CA ASN A 442 2.22 4.19 -11.10
C ASN A 442 3.70 4.51 -11.29
N ALA A 443 4.25 5.51 -10.59
CA ALA A 443 5.68 5.84 -10.65
C ALA A 443 6.56 4.72 -10.04
N THR A 444 6.00 3.84 -9.20
CA THR A 444 6.71 2.67 -8.64
C THR A 444 6.71 1.45 -9.58
N ILE A 445 6.08 1.54 -10.76
CA ILE A 445 6.14 0.48 -11.77
C ILE A 445 7.55 0.45 -12.37
N TRP A 446 8.39 -0.47 -11.89
CA TRP A 446 9.78 -0.64 -12.31
C TRP A 446 10.00 -1.41 -13.63
N SER A 447 8.99 -2.17 -14.09
CA SER A 447 9.11 -3.09 -15.23
C SER A 447 8.74 -2.42 -16.56
N TRP A 448 7.44 -2.21 -16.81
CA TRP A 448 6.91 -1.68 -18.06
C TRP A 448 7.12 -0.17 -18.20
N ALA A 449 7.46 0.27 -19.41
CA ALA A 449 7.51 1.69 -19.77
C ALA A 449 6.08 2.30 -19.76
N PRO A 450 5.93 3.64 -19.73
CA PRO A 450 4.62 4.28 -19.86
C PRO A 450 3.84 3.78 -21.09
N ASN A 451 2.53 3.56 -20.93
CA ASN A 451 1.62 2.95 -21.90
C ASN A 451 1.89 1.49 -22.36
N GLU A 452 2.89 0.79 -21.81
CA GLU A 452 3.15 -0.64 -22.05
C GLU A 452 2.58 -1.56 -20.94
N PRO A 453 2.26 -2.83 -21.19
CA PRO A 453 2.34 -3.51 -22.48
C PRO A 453 1.21 -3.10 -23.41
N GLN A 454 1.55 -2.65 -24.62
CA GLN A 454 0.54 -2.35 -25.63
C GLN A 454 -0.10 -3.62 -26.18
N ASN A 455 -1.42 -3.56 -26.37
CA ASN A 455 -2.14 -4.63 -27.02
C ASN A 455 -2.09 -4.43 -28.54
N PHE A 456 -1.31 -5.24 -29.24
CA PHE A 456 -1.33 -5.26 -30.70
C PHE A 456 -2.60 -5.98 -31.18
N THR A 457 -3.73 -5.27 -31.22
CA THR A 457 -4.93 -5.72 -31.94
C THR A 457 -4.78 -5.45 -33.43
N ILE A 458 -4.84 -6.52 -34.21
CA ILE A 458 -4.51 -6.55 -35.64
C ILE A 458 -5.69 -6.09 -36.50
N GLY A 459 -5.41 -5.17 -37.44
CA GLY A 459 -6.03 -5.18 -38.75
C GLY A 459 -5.12 -5.93 -39.72
N ALA A 460 -5.61 -7.01 -40.35
CA ALA A 460 -4.99 -7.91 -41.34
C ALA A 460 -4.66 -9.35 -40.84
N ALA A 461 -5.40 -10.31 -41.39
CA ALA A 461 -5.46 -11.73 -41.07
C ALA A 461 -4.12 -12.49 -40.84
N ASP A 462 -4.23 -13.53 -40.01
CA ASP A 462 -3.44 -14.79 -39.99
C ASP A 462 -2.03 -14.87 -39.36
N SER A 463 -1.59 -13.93 -38.51
CA SER A 463 -0.33 -14.09 -37.75
C SER A 463 -0.34 -13.60 -36.28
N SER A 464 -1.51 -13.42 -35.68
CA SER A 464 -1.74 -12.70 -34.41
C SER A 464 -1.17 -13.32 -33.12
N SER A 465 -0.53 -14.49 -33.18
CA SER A 465 0.04 -15.19 -32.03
C SER A 465 1.54 -14.98 -31.80
N LEU A 466 2.25 -14.24 -32.67
CA LEU A 466 3.73 -14.20 -32.70
C LEU A 466 4.41 -12.91 -32.16
N PHE A 467 3.66 -11.96 -31.60
CA PHE A 467 4.12 -10.56 -31.48
C PHE A 467 4.05 -9.94 -30.07
N ARG A 468 4.28 -10.72 -29.00
CA ARG A 468 4.17 -10.22 -27.62
C ARG A 468 5.35 -10.63 -26.74
N CYS A 469 6.54 -10.16 -27.08
CA CYS A 469 7.76 -10.38 -26.27
C CYS A 469 8.23 -9.07 -25.64
N ALA A 470 8.68 -9.15 -24.39
CA ALA A 470 9.17 -8.01 -23.65
C ALA A 470 10.65 -7.74 -23.96
N VAL A 471 10.99 -6.49 -24.24
CA VAL A 471 12.37 -6.04 -24.44
C VAL A 471 12.67 -4.86 -23.52
N ALA A 472 13.78 -4.94 -22.78
CA ALA A 472 14.31 -3.81 -22.02
C ALA A 472 15.18 -2.93 -22.94
N THR A 473 15.07 -1.61 -22.83
CA THR A 473 15.83 -0.69 -23.71
C THR A 473 16.49 0.45 -22.93
N LEU A 474 17.69 0.85 -23.34
CA LEU A 474 18.42 1.96 -22.72
C LEU A 474 17.72 3.33 -22.87
N PRO A 475 17.10 3.69 -24.02
CA PRO A 475 16.35 4.94 -24.15
C PRO A 475 15.22 5.09 -23.14
N LEU A 476 14.68 3.98 -22.62
CA LEU A 476 13.64 3.94 -21.60
C LEU A 476 14.20 3.64 -20.20
N ASN A 477 15.51 3.83 -19.99
CA ASN A 477 16.20 3.55 -18.73
C ASN A 477 15.97 2.12 -18.21
N GLY A 478 15.98 1.14 -19.11
CA GLY A 478 15.76 -0.27 -18.79
C GLY A 478 14.31 -0.66 -18.55
N ALA A 479 13.35 0.26 -18.74
CA ALA A 479 11.94 -0.11 -18.77
C ALA A 479 11.61 -0.92 -20.04
N TRP A 480 10.55 -1.72 -19.95
CA TRP A 480 10.20 -2.72 -20.94
C TRP A 480 9.14 -2.20 -21.89
N SER A 481 9.25 -2.59 -23.15
CA SER A 481 8.21 -2.40 -24.16
C SER A 481 7.90 -3.72 -24.85
N VAL A 482 6.72 -3.81 -25.44
CA VAL A 482 6.36 -4.97 -26.26
C VAL A 482 6.90 -4.79 -27.68
N ILE A 483 7.48 -5.84 -28.22
CA ILE A 483 7.97 -5.87 -29.60
C ILE A 483 7.70 -7.24 -30.25
N ASP A 484 7.78 -7.27 -31.57
CA ASP A 484 7.79 -8.48 -32.38
C ASP A 484 8.95 -9.41 -31.97
N CYS A 485 8.59 -10.62 -31.53
CA CYS A 485 9.50 -11.67 -31.07
C CYS A 485 10.50 -12.15 -32.14
N SER A 486 10.22 -11.90 -33.42
CA SER A 486 11.09 -12.22 -34.56
C SER A 486 12.21 -11.20 -34.80
N THR A 487 12.16 -10.05 -34.14
CA THR A 487 13.24 -9.06 -34.20
C THR A 487 14.51 -9.59 -33.55
N LYS A 488 15.67 -9.04 -33.94
CA LYS A 488 16.95 -9.46 -33.36
C LYS A 488 17.34 -8.53 -32.22
N ASN A 489 17.37 -9.04 -30.99
CA ASN A 489 17.88 -8.34 -29.80
C ASN A 489 18.84 -9.25 -29.03
N PHE A 490 19.57 -8.71 -28.08
CA PHE A 490 20.47 -9.50 -27.24
C PHE A 490 19.68 -10.16 -26.10
N ALA A 491 20.06 -11.35 -25.63
CA ALA A 491 19.46 -11.94 -24.44
C ALA A 491 20.00 -11.30 -23.15
N ALA A 492 19.10 -11.01 -22.18
CA ALA A 492 19.45 -10.73 -20.80
C ALA A 492 19.79 -12.03 -20.07
N CYS A 493 21.03 -12.14 -19.62
CA CYS A 493 21.56 -13.36 -19.03
C CYS A 493 21.89 -13.09 -17.56
N ARG A 494 21.28 -13.85 -16.65
CA ARG A 494 21.54 -13.77 -15.22
C ARG A 494 22.42 -14.93 -14.78
N ALA A 495 23.42 -14.67 -13.94
CA ALA A 495 24.22 -15.73 -13.36
C ALA A 495 23.33 -16.66 -12.52
N GLN A 496 23.61 -17.96 -12.57
CA GLN A 496 22.92 -18.92 -11.74
C GLN A 496 23.11 -18.56 -10.26
N THR A 497 22.03 -18.65 -9.48
CA THR A 497 21.98 -18.35 -8.03
C THR A 497 22.48 -16.97 -7.60
N GLN A 498 22.57 -15.98 -8.51
CA GLN A 498 23.01 -14.62 -8.19
C GLN A 498 22.04 -13.60 -8.80
N PRO A 499 21.08 -13.07 -8.01
CA PRO A 499 19.99 -12.23 -8.54
C PRO A 499 20.50 -10.93 -9.16
N TYR A 500 21.60 -10.38 -8.64
CA TYR A 500 22.14 -9.07 -9.03
C TYR A 500 23.30 -9.14 -10.03
N ASN A 501 23.64 -10.33 -10.54
CA ASN A 501 24.72 -10.50 -11.50
C ASN A 501 24.16 -10.78 -12.90
N TRP A 502 24.17 -9.74 -13.73
CA TRP A 502 23.63 -9.75 -15.08
C TRP A 502 24.72 -9.51 -16.11
N THR A 503 24.56 -10.15 -17.26
CA THR A 503 25.35 -9.90 -18.45
C THR A 503 24.46 -9.97 -19.68
N ILE A 504 25.00 -9.56 -20.83
CA ILE A 504 24.29 -9.54 -22.10
C ILE A 504 24.97 -10.53 -23.05
N SER A 505 24.18 -11.32 -23.75
CA SER A 505 24.68 -12.27 -24.75
C SER A 505 25.60 -11.63 -25.81
N SER A 506 26.47 -12.46 -26.42
CA SER A 506 27.46 -11.98 -27.39
C SER A 506 26.87 -11.62 -28.76
N ARG A 507 25.75 -12.24 -29.13
CA ARG A 507 25.09 -12.12 -30.45
C ARG A 507 23.62 -11.77 -30.29
N SER A 508 23.08 -10.97 -31.20
CA SER A 508 21.64 -10.70 -31.25
C SER A 508 20.90 -11.83 -31.95
N VAL A 509 19.75 -12.21 -31.40
CA VAL A 509 18.91 -13.31 -31.86
C VAL A 509 17.43 -12.97 -31.69
N THR A 510 16.55 -13.78 -32.27
CA THR A 510 15.12 -13.71 -31.99
C THR A 510 14.82 -14.29 -30.61
N TYR A 511 13.66 -13.96 -30.05
CA TYR A 511 13.28 -14.35 -28.69
C TYR A 511 13.35 -15.88 -28.48
N THR A 512 12.90 -16.67 -29.46
CA THR A 512 12.91 -18.14 -29.42
C THR A 512 14.30 -18.75 -29.20
N TYR A 513 15.37 -18.06 -29.65
CA TYR A 513 16.75 -18.53 -29.51
C TYR A 513 17.50 -17.86 -28.36
N ALA A 514 16.87 -16.96 -27.60
CA ALA A 514 17.54 -16.21 -26.54
C ALA A 514 18.17 -17.13 -25.47
N SER A 515 17.46 -18.21 -25.10
CA SER A 515 17.87 -19.17 -24.07
C SER A 515 19.23 -19.85 -24.33
N VAL A 516 19.62 -20.03 -25.59
CA VAL A 516 20.86 -20.72 -25.99
C VAL A 516 22.01 -19.77 -26.33
N THR A 517 21.86 -18.47 -26.04
CA THR A 517 22.91 -17.47 -26.33
C THR A 517 23.62 -16.94 -25.09
N CYS A 518 23.15 -17.32 -23.90
CA CYS A 518 23.81 -16.95 -22.66
C CYS A 518 25.13 -17.70 -22.48
N PRO A 519 26.16 -17.05 -21.90
CA PRO A 519 27.44 -17.67 -21.62
C PRO A 519 27.32 -18.74 -20.53
N ASN A 520 28.35 -19.60 -20.41
CA ASN A 520 28.41 -20.63 -19.38
C ASN A 520 28.24 -20.03 -17.97
N GLY A 521 27.44 -20.67 -17.12
CA GLY A 521 27.10 -20.19 -15.78
C GLY A 521 26.01 -19.12 -15.74
N TYR A 522 25.49 -18.69 -16.89
CA TYR A 522 24.37 -17.76 -17.01
C TYR A 522 23.18 -18.40 -17.72
N VAL A 523 21.98 -17.92 -17.41
CA VAL A 523 20.71 -18.37 -18.01
C VAL A 523 19.92 -17.17 -18.52
N PHE A 524 19.16 -17.38 -19.59
CA PHE A 524 18.20 -16.38 -20.05
C PHE A 524 17.13 -16.19 -18.97
N ALA A 525 16.94 -14.95 -18.52
CA ALA A 525 16.14 -14.66 -17.34
C ALA A 525 15.42 -13.32 -17.47
N VAL A 526 14.46 -13.12 -16.56
CA VAL A 526 13.74 -11.87 -16.35
C VAL A 526 14.05 -11.34 -14.94
N PRO A 527 14.25 -10.02 -14.78
CA PRO A 527 14.34 -9.42 -13.45
C PRO A 527 13.08 -9.69 -12.64
N ARG A 528 13.24 -10.13 -11.38
CA ARG A 528 12.10 -10.45 -10.49
C ARG A 528 11.78 -9.36 -9.48
N SER A 529 12.62 -8.33 -9.41
CA SER A 529 12.47 -7.18 -8.52
C SER A 529 12.98 -5.91 -9.21
N ALA A 530 12.58 -4.75 -8.68
CA ALA A 530 13.05 -3.46 -9.16
C ALA A 530 14.58 -3.35 -9.14
N LEU A 531 15.21 -3.84 -8.07
CA LEU A 531 16.66 -3.81 -7.91
C LEU A 531 17.35 -4.68 -8.97
N GLU A 532 16.83 -5.88 -9.25
CA GLU A 532 17.35 -6.72 -10.35
C GLU A 532 17.24 -6.04 -11.71
N ASN A 533 16.14 -5.33 -11.98
CA ASN A 533 15.97 -4.62 -13.25
C ASN A 533 17.01 -3.49 -13.39
N SER A 534 17.35 -2.83 -12.28
CA SER A 534 18.41 -1.82 -12.25
C SER A 534 19.80 -2.43 -12.50
N TYR A 535 20.11 -3.61 -11.94
CA TYR A 535 21.37 -4.32 -12.25
C TYR A 535 21.43 -4.80 -13.71
N LEU A 536 20.32 -5.26 -14.29
CA LEU A 536 20.24 -5.55 -15.73
C LEU A 536 20.51 -4.27 -16.55
N THR A 537 19.88 -3.16 -16.17
CA THR A 537 20.07 -1.86 -16.85
C THR A 537 21.53 -1.43 -16.82
N GLN A 538 22.21 -1.61 -15.69
CA GLN A 538 23.65 -1.35 -15.55
C GLN A 538 24.49 -2.26 -16.46
N ALA A 539 24.16 -3.55 -16.55
CA ALA A 539 24.83 -4.47 -17.47
C ALA A 539 24.61 -4.09 -18.95
N MET A 540 23.42 -3.58 -19.29
CA MET A 540 23.13 -3.05 -20.62
C MET A 540 23.95 -1.78 -20.92
N MET A 541 24.07 -0.86 -19.96
CA MET A 541 24.87 0.37 -20.10
C MET A 541 26.36 0.06 -20.29
N ALA A 542 26.88 -0.93 -19.56
CA ALA A 542 28.26 -1.39 -19.71
C ALA A 542 28.51 -2.09 -21.06
N ASN A 543 27.47 -2.51 -21.77
CA ASN A 543 27.58 -3.17 -23.05
C ASN A 543 27.49 -2.16 -24.21
N GLY A 544 28.65 -1.84 -24.82
CA GLY A 544 28.73 -0.89 -25.93
C GLY A 544 27.87 -1.24 -27.15
N LYS A 545 27.38 -2.48 -27.30
CA LYS A 545 26.50 -2.88 -28.42
C LYS A 545 25.09 -2.31 -28.29
N LEU A 546 24.62 -2.06 -27.06
CA LEU A 546 23.29 -1.48 -26.80
C LEU A 546 23.31 0.05 -26.74
N ALA A 547 24.48 0.68 -26.69
CA ALA A 547 24.63 2.13 -26.58
C ALA A 547 23.93 2.90 -27.72
N SER A 548 23.83 2.30 -28.91
CA SER A 548 23.16 2.92 -30.06
C SER A 548 21.63 3.01 -29.93
N GLY A 549 21.02 2.34 -28.95
CA GLY A 549 19.57 2.26 -28.78
C GLY A 549 18.83 1.45 -29.86
N ARG A 550 19.53 1.00 -30.92
CA ARG A 550 18.96 0.19 -32.01
C ARG A 550 18.51 -1.19 -31.55
N TYR A 551 19.21 -1.75 -30.57
CA TYR A 551 18.93 -3.06 -30.00
C TYR A 551 18.60 -2.92 -28.51
N GLY A 552 17.67 -3.74 -28.06
CA GLY A 552 17.39 -3.93 -26.64
C GLY A 552 17.96 -5.24 -26.11
N ALA A 553 17.58 -5.53 -24.87
CA ALA A 553 17.80 -6.82 -24.23
C ALA A 553 16.45 -7.54 -24.10
N TRP A 554 16.30 -8.71 -24.73
CA TRP A 554 15.21 -9.62 -24.41
C TRP A 554 15.24 -9.93 -22.92
N VAL A 555 14.09 -9.82 -22.27
CA VAL A 555 13.86 -10.39 -20.93
C VAL A 555 12.99 -11.63 -21.11
N ASP A 556 13.17 -12.67 -20.30
CA ASP A 556 12.39 -13.92 -20.42
C ASP A 556 10.92 -13.73 -19.98
N PHE A 557 10.15 -12.98 -20.77
CA PHE A 557 8.77 -12.63 -20.50
C PHE A 557 7.99 -12.39 -21.79
N ASN A 558 6.90 -13.14 -21.97
CA ASN A 558 6.07 -13.07 -23.17
C ASN A 558 4.60 -13.35 -22.87
N SER A 559 3.72 -13.00 -23.80
CA SER A 559 2.28 -13.29 -23.77
C SER A 559 1.83 -14.07 -25.01
N LEU A 560 2.64 -15.05 -25.45
CA LEU A 560 2.40 -15.78 -26.70
C LEU A 560 1.21 -16.75 -26.61
N ASP A 561 1.08 -17.49 -25.51
CA ASP A 561 0.02 -18.50 -25.33
C ASP A 561 -1.38 -17.90 -25.11
N TYR A 562 -1.49 -16.85 -24.29
CA TYR A 562 -2.77 -16.19 -23.99
C TYR A 562 -2.59 -14.68 -23.86
N LEU A 563 -3.46 -13.90 -24.49
CA LEU A 563 -3.39 -12.45 -24.53
C LEU A 563 -3.48 -11.85 -23.12
N ASN A 564 -2.64 -10.84 -22.82
CA ASN A 564 -2.51 -10.17 -21.52
C ASN A 564 -1.99 -11.05 -20.37
N CYS A 565 -1.78 -12.35 -20.61
CA CYS A 565 -1.15 -13.24 -19.66
C CYS A 565 0.35 -13.32 -19.96
N TRP A 566 1.13 -12.60 -19.16
CA TRP A 566 2.58 -12.55 -19.32
C TRP A 566 3.27 -13.58 -18.44
N VAL A 567 4.16 -14.37 -19.04
CA VAL A 567 4.74 -15.59 -18.45
C VAL A 567 6.22 -15.72 -18.78
N THR A 568 6.93 -16.43 -17.90
CA THR A 568 8.37 -16.73 -17.99
C THR A 568 8.59 -18.20 -18.36
N GLY A 569 9.73 -18.56 -18.94
CA GLY A 569 10.03 -19.96 -19.33
C GLY A 569 10.10 -20.18 -20.84
N GLY A 570 10.34 -19.12 -21.60
CA GLY A 570 10.48 -19.18 -23.05
C GLY A 570 9.15 -19.20 -23.84
N PRO A 571 9.21 -19.45 -25.15
CA PRO A 571 8.10 -19.18 -26.07
C PRO A 571 6.95 -20.20 -26.02
N ASN A 572 7.18 -21.38 -25.45
CA ASN A 572 6.20 -22.48 -25.43
C ASN A 572 5.52 -22.66 -24.06
N VAL A 573 5.72 -21.72 -23.14
CA VAL A 573 5.14 -21.81 -21.79
C VAL A 573 3.65 -21.47 -21.83
N THR A 574 2.85 -22.21 -21.06
CA THR A 574 1.40 -22.04 -20.99
C THR A 574 1.03 -21.01 -19.92
N CYS A 575 0.05 -20.17 -20.23
CA CYS A 575 -0.54 -19.22 -19.30
C CYS A 575 -1.25 -19.96 -18.15
N PRO A 576 -0.91 -19.71 -16.87
CA PRO A 576 -1.57 -20.36 -15.73
C PRO A 576 -3.04 -19.95 -15.57
N TYR A 577 -3.43 -18.79 -16.13
CA TYR A 577 -4.79 -18.24 -16.02
C TYR A 577 -5.71 -18.63 -17.19
N LYS A 578 -5.23 -19.43 -18.16
CA LYS A 578 -5.97 -19.73 -19.40
C LYS A 578 -7.34 -20.38 -19.17
N SER A 579 -7.48 -21.17 -18.12
CA SER A 579 -8.73 -21.82 -17.73
C SER A 579 -9.46 -21.11 -16.59
N SER A 580 -8.98 -19.95 -16.15
CA SER A 580 -9.57 -19.20 -15.06
C SER A 580 -10.71 -18.33 -15.58
N THR A 581 -11.94 -18.62 -15.16
CA THR A 581 -13.11 -17.78 -15.45
C THR A 581 -12.97 -16.41 -14.82
N SER A 582 -12.44 -16.32 -13.59
CA SER A 582 -12.24 -15.04 -12.90
C SER A 582 -11.24 -14.14 -13.63
N PHE A 583 -10.22 -14.72 -14.27
CA PHE A 583 -9.30 -13.97 -15.11
C PHE A 583 -9.98 -13.45 -16.38
N ALA A 584 -10.74 -14.29 -17.08
CA ALA A 584 -11.50 -13.87 -18.27
C ALA A 584 -12.50 -12.75 -17.92
N ASP A 585 -13.29 -12.92 -16.86
CA ASP A 585 -14.28 -11.94 -16.40
C ASP A 585 -13.61 -10.61 -16.04
N SER A 586 -12.44 -10.65 -15.37
CA SER A 586 -11.70 -9.45 -14.99
C SER A 586 -11.18 -8.66 -16.21
N ILE A 587 -10.77 -9.36 -17.27
CA ILE A 587 -10.36 -8.74 -18.53
C ILE A 587 -11.56 -8.09 -19.20
N GLU A 588 -12.68 -8.81 -19.34
CA GLU A 588 -13.89 -8.28 -19.99
C GLU A 588 -14.41 -7.02 -19.30
N LEU A 589 -14.51 -7.06 -17.96
CA LEU A 589 -14.96 -5.93 -17.16
C LEU A 589 -14.07 -4.70 -17.36
N LYS A 590 -12.74 -4.87 -17.31
CA LYS A 590 -11.79 -3.75 -17.42
C LYS A 590 -11.53 -3.29 -18.87
N GLN A 591 -11.81 -4.13 -19.87
CA GLN A 591 -11.67 -3.80 -21.28
C GLN A 591 -12.92 -3.13 -21.86
N ILE A 592 -14.12 -3.59 -21.48
CA ILE A 592 -15.38 -3.19 -22.11
C ILE A 592 -16.18 -2.24 -21.21
N LEU A 593 -16.31 -2.55 -19.92
CA LEU A 593 -17.25 -1.83 -19.05
C LEU A 593 -16.74 -0.42 -18.69
N VAL A 594 -15.48 -0.32 -18.23
CA VAL A 594 -14.90 0.94 -17.74
C VAL A 594 -14.91 2.05 -18.81
N PRO A 595 -14.44 1.82 -20.05
CA PRO A 595 -14.47 2.85 -21.09
C PRO A 595 -15.90 3.19 -21.55
N THR A 596 -16.81 2.21 -21.59
CA THR A 596 -18.19 2.42 -22.06
C THR A 596 -18.99 3.28 -21.09
N VAL A 597 -18.86 3.05 -19.78
CA VAL A 597 -19.50 3.88 -18.75
C VAL A 597 -19.00 5.32 -18.83
N ALA A 598 -17.68 5.52 -18.96
CA ALA A 598 -17.10 6.84 -19.15
C ALA A 598 -17.65 7.54 -20.40
N ALA A 599 -17.75 6.83 -21.52
CA ALA A 599 -18.30 7.36 -22.77
C ALA A 599 -19.77 7.77 -22.63
N ILE A 600 -20.60 6.95 -21.96
CA ILE A 600 -22.02 7.25 -21.70
C ILE A 600 -22.16 8.50 -20.84
N ILE A 601 -21.35 8.64 -19.78
CA ILE A 601 -21.35 9.82 -18.91
C ILE A 601 -21.02 11.08 -19.73
N VAL A 602 -19.97 11.03 -20.55
CA VAL A 602 -19.61 12.14 -21.45
C VAL A 602 -20.73 12.47 -22.43
N LEU A 603 -21.42 11.45 -22.98
CA LEU A 603 -22.57 11.63 -23.88
C LEU A 603 -23.76 12.29 -23.17
N ILE A 604 -24.04 11.91 -21.92
CA ILE A 604 -25.08 12.54 -21.10
C ILE A 604 -24.73 13.99 -20.78
N ILE A 605 -23.48 14.27 -20.37
CA ILE A 605 -23.02 15.64 -20.07
C ILE A 605 -23.07 16.52 -21.33
N THR A 606 -22.63 16.00 -22.47
CA THR A 606 -22.72 16.73 -23.75
C THR A 606 -24.17 16.97 -24.17
N ALA A 607 -25.07 15.99 -24.01
CA ALA A 607 -26.49 16.19 -24.25
C ALA A 607 -27.08 17.28 -23.33
N LEU A 608 -26.82 17.21 -22.01
CA LEU A 608 -27.30 18.19 -21.03
C LEU A 608 -26.77 19.61 -21.32
N THR A 609 -25.50 19.75 -21.68
CA THR A 609 -24.91 21.05 -22.04
C THR A 609 -25.50 21.61 -23.34
N VAL A 610 -25.80 20.76 -24.32
CA VAL A 610 -26.54 21.16 -25.54
C VAL A 610 -27.97 21.59 -25.20
N PHE A 611 -28.69 20.84 -24.37
CA PHE A 611 -30.04 21.19 -23.93
C PHE A 611 -30.06 22.51 -23.14
N ALA A 612 -29.10 22.74 -22.23
CA ALA A 612 -28.96 23.98 -21.48
C ALA A 612 -28.65 25.18 -22.38
N LYS A 613 -27.79 25.01 -23.41
CA LYS A 613 -27.56 26.05 -24.42
C LYS A 613 -28.81 26.32 -25.26
N ALA A 614 -29.56 25.29 -25.62
CA ALA A 614 -30.80 25.43 -26.39
C ALA A 614 -31.90 26.19 -25.61
N THR A 615 -32.05 25.93 -24.31
CA THR A 615 -33.01 26.65 -23.45
C THR A 615 -32.55 28.08 -23.14
N GLY A 616 -31.25 28.30 -22.88
CA GLY A 616 -30.68 29.65 -22.70
C GLY A 616 -30.85 30.54 -23.94
N THR A 617 -30.73 29.97 -25.14
CA THR A 617 -30.94 30.69 -26.40
C THR A 617 -32.43 31.00 -26.64
N LYS A 618 -33.33 30.09 -26.26
CA LYS A 618 -34.79 30.34 -26.27
C LYS A 618 -35.19 31.44 -25.29
N SER A 619 -34.60 31.48 -24.09
CA SER A 619 -34.85 32.55 -23.10
C SER A 619 -34.36 33.92 -23.59
N LYS A 620 -33.14 34.00 -24.15
CA LYS A 620 -32.62 35.24 -24.77
C LYS A 620 -33.47 35.71 -25.96
N ARG A 621 -33.97 34.79 -26.80
CA ARG A 621 -34.93 35.13 -27.86
C ARG A 621 -36.27 35.64 -27.30
N ARG A 622 -36.78 35.04 -26.22
CA ARG A 622 -38.03 35.48 -25.56
C ARG A 622 -37.89 36.88 -24.96
N ILE A 623 -36.77 37.20 -24.32
CA ILE A 623 -36.47 38.56 -23.80
C ILE A 623 -36.28 39.57 -24.94
N LYS A 624 -35.63 39.19 -26.05
CA LYS A 624 -35.48 40.06 -27.23
C LYS A 624 -36.81 40.34 -27.93
N ASN A 625 -37.72 39.35 -27.95
CA ASN A 625 -39.08 39.53 -28.45
C ASN A 625 -39.97 40.34 -27.49
N LEU A 626 -39.80 40.20 -26.16
CA LEU A 626 -40.47 41.07 -25.18
C LEU A 626 -40.01 42.54 -25.30
N LYS A 627 -38.71 42.76 -25.53
CA LYS A 627 -38.16 44.11 -25.80
C LYS A 627 -38.57 44.69 -27.16
N ARG A 628 -38.94 43.86 -28.14
CA ARG A 628 -39.54 44.31 -29.41
C ARG A 628 -41.05 44.60 -29.29
N ALA A 629 -41.73 43.99 -28.33
CA ALA A 629 -43.14 44.24 -28.05
C ALA A 629 -43.37 45.52 -27.23
N ASN A 630 -42.42 45.89 -26.36
CA ASN A 630 -42.41 47.19 -25.68
C ASN A 630 -41.47 48.15 -26.42
N GLY A 631 -42.00 48.78 -27.47
CA GLY A 631 -41.31 49.84 -28.19
C GLY A 631 -40.99 51.02 -27.28
N PHE A 632 -39.71 51.18 -26.94
CA PHE A 632 -39.12 52.48 -26.68
C PHE A 632 -37.95 52.65 -27.63
N ILE A 633 -38.16 53.47 -28.65
CA ILE A 633 -37.12 54.05 -29.47
C ILE A 633 -36.44 55.10 -28.58
N TYR A 634 -35.26 54.78 -28.07
CA TYR A 634 -34.33 55.81 -27.59
C TYR A 634 -33.35 56.07 -28.72
N GLU A 635 -33.63 57.12 -29.47
CA GLU A 635 -32.68 57.76 -30.37
C GLU A 635 -31.79 58.65 -29.48
N GLY A 636 -30.53 58.25 -29.31
CA GLY A 636 -29.54 58.91 -28.47
C GLY A 636 -28.27 59.16 -29.27
N VAL A 637 -28.08 60.44 -29.59
CA VAL A 637 -27.05 61.10 -30.41
C VAL A 637 -25.61 60.74 -29.97
N PRO A 638 -24.63 60.66 -30.89
CA PRO A 638 -23.24 60.37 -30.53
C PRO A 638 -22.57 61.54 -29.82
N SER A 639 -21.82 61.23 -28.76
CA SER A 639 -20.73 62.04 -28.20
C SER A 639 -19.54 61.14 -27.93
#